data_AF-A0A9R1DCU6-F1
#
_entry.id   AF-A0A9R1DCU6-F1
#
_cell.length_a   1.000
_cell.length_b   1.000
_cell.length_c   1.000
_cell.angle_alpha   90.00
_cell.angle_beta   90.00
_cell.angle_gamma   90.00
#
_symmetry.space_group_name_H-M   'P 1'
#
loop_
_entity.id
_entity.type
_entity.pdbx_description
1 polymer ?
#
loop_
_entity_poly.entity_id
_entity_poly.type
_entity_poly.pdbx_seq_one_letter_code
_entity_poly.pdbx_strand_id
1 'polypeptide(L)'
;MSGGGRVVCPPPELSFGGQYYSVVDGVCSRDESFFGGKPVLTQAVGYAVVLGFGAFFALFTSFLVWLEKRYVGGSQLQTSEWFNTAGRSVKTGLIASVIVSQWTWAATILQSSNVAWQYGVSGPFWYASGATVQVLLFGIMAIEIKRKAPNAHTVCEIVRARWGARAHLVFLTFCLATNVIVTAMLLLGGSAVVHALTGVNVYAASFLIPLGVIVYTLAGGLKATFLASYIHSVVVHAVLLVFVFLVYTSSSSLGSPKVVYERLLVVASAARDCSGDLSRSGQSCGPVHGNLKGSYLTMLSSGGLVFGIINIVGNFGTVFVDNGYWMSAIAARPSSTHKGYLLGGLVWFAVPFSLATSLGLGALALDLPITAAEAAKGLVPPATATALMGKPGSVLLLTMLFMAVTSAGSAELVAVSSLFTYDIYRTYVNPGASGKQILLVSRAVILAFGCSMGVLAVVLNLVGVSLGWMYLAMGVLVGSAVIPIALLLLWSKANAFGAMLGTISGCVLGVIVWLTVAKVQYGRVNLDTTGRNAPMLAGNLVSILVGGAVHGVCSLVSPQNYDWESCRRITTVESVAAEDDDELQEAKLMHAKRWIVKWGLVFTVVIVVLWPALSVPAGRFSLGYFTLWAAIAIAWGTVGSAVIILMPLVESWDTISMVCAGMLTNDIVYQRLDDVNLRLRAIMGAMPEAEKRYQQLQRKDEVEMHPAGTHPADDSDHLLEN
;
A
#
# COMPACT_ATOMS: atom_id res chain seq x y z
N MET A 1 17.58 43.16 48.32
CA MET A 1 17.76 43.24 46.86
C MET A 1 18.08 41.84 46.36
N SER A 2 17.06 41.10 45.96
CA SER A 2 17.16 39.76 45.38
C SER A 2 17.78 39.87 43.98
N GLY A 3 18.95 39.25 43.77
CA GLY A 3 19.57 39.15 42.46
C GLY A 3 18.72 38.32 41.51
N GLY A 4 17.80 38.97 40.80
CA GLY A 4 17.02 38.38 39.72
C GLY A 4 17.91 38.16 38.51
N GLY A 5 18.58 37.00 38.44
CA GLY A 5 19.19 36.54 37.20
C GLY A 5 18.11 36.42 36.13
N ARG A 6 18.26 37.11 35.00
CA ARG A 6 17.34 36.97 33.86
C ARG A 6 17.32 35.50 33.43
N VAL A 7 16.15 34.88 33.44
CA VAL A 7 15.95 33.51 32.94
C VAL A 7 16.21 33.51 31.44
N VAL A 8 17.23 32.78 31.01
CA VAL A 8 17.60 32.64 29.59
C VAL A 8 16.68 31.60 28.96
N CYS A 9 15.86 32.02 28.00
CA CYS A 9 14.87 31.17 27.34
C CYS A 9 14.88 31.44 25.82
N PRO A 10 15.05 30.43 24.96
CA PRO A 10 15.39 29.03 25.27
C PRO A 10 16.75 28.87 25.97
N PRO A 11 17.06 27.70 26.53
CA PRO A 11 18.42 27.37 26.95
C PRO A 11 19.41 27.60 25.79
N PRO A 12 20.61 28.18 26.02
CA PRO A 12 21.55 28.52 24.95
C PRO A 12 21.88 27.36 24.00
N GLU A 13 22.00 26.16 24.57
CA GLU A 13 22.26 24.91 23.85
C GLU A 13 21.12 24.54 22.88
N LEU A 14 19.89 24.95 23.19
CA LEU A 14 18.67 24.66 22.42
C LEU A 14 18.13 25.91 21.70
N SER A 15 18.99 26.90 21.46
CA SER A 15 18.64 28.15 20.77
C SER A 15 17.94 27.95 19.43
N PHE A 16 18.25 26.85 18.72
CA PHE A 16 17.61 26.49 17.46
C PHE A 16 16.12 26.13 17.57
N GLY A 17 15.63 25.75 18.76
CA GLY A 17 14.23 25.46 19.02
C GLY A 17 13.44 26.65 19.59
N GLY A 18 14.06 27.84 19.69
CA GLY A 18 13.58 28.95 20.53
C GLY A 18 12.14 29.42 20.32
N GLN A 19 11.58 29.21 19.12
CA GLN A 19 10.18 29.53 18.83
C GLN A 19 9.17 28.67 19.61
N TYR A 20 9.60 27.56 20.20
CA TYR A 20 8.78 26.65 21.02
C TYR A 20 9.06 26.78 22.51
N TYR A 21 9.78 27.83 22.92
CA TYR A 21 10.13 28.10 24.30
C TYR A 21 9.61 29.48 24.68
N SER A 22 8.97 29.56 25.85
CA SER A 22 8.44 30.81 26.40
C SER A 22 8.72 30.88 27.90
N VAL A 23 8.79 32.08 28.45
CA VAL A 23 8.93 32.27 29.91
C VAL A 23 7.54 32.30 30.53
N VAL A 24 7.23 31.29 31.34
CA VAL A 24 5.97 31.15 32.07
C VAL A 24 6.29 31.18 33.56
N ASP A 25 5.67 32.08 34.32
CA ASP A 25 5.89 32.24 35.76
C ASP A 25 7.37 32.41 36.17
N GLY A 26 8.16 33.06 35.32
CA GLY A 26 9.59 33.27 35.55
C GLY A 26 10.46 32.02 35.30
N VAL A 27 9.90 30.95 34.74
CA VAL A 27 10.63 29.73 34.34
C VAL A 27 10.57 29.56 32.83
N CYS A 28 11.67 29.13 32.20
CA CYS A 28 11.65 28.79 30.79
C CYS A 28 10.91 27.47 30.58
N SER A 29 9.77 27.53 29.89
CA SER A 29 8.94 26.38 29.57
C SER A 29 8.94 26.14 28.07
N ARG A 30 8.92 24.87 27.68
CA ARG A 30 8.64 24.46 26.31
C ARG A 30 7.13 24.40 26.09
N ASP A 31 6.68 24.65 24.85
CA ASP A 31 5.27 24.50 24.47
C ASP A 31 4.75 23.09 24.80
N GLU A 32 3.48 23.01 25.23
CA GLU A 32 2.88 21.74 25.67
C GLU A 32 2.62 20.75 24.53
N SER A 33 2.37 21.27 23.31
CA SER A 33 2.04 20.48 22.13
C SER A 33 2.38 21.27 20.86
N PHE A 34 2.85 20.58 19.82
CA PHE A 34 3.17 21.20 18.55
C PHE A 34 1.92 21.71 17.82
N PHE A 35 0.87 20.89 17.75
CA PHE A 35 -0.36 21.29 17.07
C PHE A 35 -1.30 22.08 17.99
N GLY A 36 -1.34 21.77 19.28
CA GLY A 36 -2.16 22.49 20.27
C GLY A 36 -3.66 22.58 19.91
N GLY A 37 -4.15 21.65 19.09
CA GLY A 37 -5.51 21.68 18.53
C GLY A 37 -5.77 22.79 17.48
N LYS A 38 -4.74 23.53 17.06
CA LYS A 38 -4.81 24.58 16.05
C LYS A 38 -4.33 24.03 14.69
N PRO A 39 -5.23 23.87 13.71
CA PRO A 39 -4.85 23.38 12.40
C PRO A 39 -4.01 24.42 11.64
N VAL A 40 -3.01 23.94 10.91
CA VAL A 40 -2.09 24.77 10.12
C VAL A 40 -2.75 25.27 8.82
N LEU A 41 -3.60 24.41 8.25
CA LEU A 41 -4.34 24.61 7.01
C LEU A 41 -5.82 24.85 7.32
N THR A 42 -6.52 25.47 6.39
CA THR A 42 -7.98 25.65 6.52
C THR A 42 -8.71 24.34 6.20
N GLN A 43 -9.92 24.20 6.75
CA GLN A 43 -10.78 23.06 6.43
C GLN A 43 -11.08 22.94 4.94
N ALA A 44 -11.15 24.07 4.21
CA ALA A 44 -11.34 24.10 2.77
C ALA A 44 -10.24 23.34 2.02
N VAL A 45 -8.96 23.49 2.44
CA VAL A 45 -7.85 22.73 1.87
C VAL A 45 -8.00 21.24 2.18
N GLY A 46 -8.43 20.89 3.40
CA GLY A 46 -8.69 19.50 3.77
C GLY A 46 -9.75 18.83 2.90
N TYR A 47 -10.91 19.45 2.74
CA TYR A 47 -11.97 18.94 1.86
C TYR A 47 -11.55 18.93 0.39
N ALA A 48 -10.82 19.95 -0.08
CA ALA A 48 -10.32 20.01 -1.44
C ALA A 48 -9.33 18.87 -1.73
N VAL A 49 -8.45 18.52 -0.78
CA VAL A 49 -7.54 17.39 -0.96
C VAL A 49 -8.32 16.07 -0.96
N VAL A 50 -9.17 15.85 0.04
CA VAL A 50 -9.86 14.56 0.19
C VAL A 50 -10.86 14.30 -0.94
N LEU A 51 -11.67 15.28 -1.31
CA LEU A 51 -12.71 15.13 -2.35
C LEU A 51 -12.17 15.43 -3.75
N GLY A 52 -11.35 16.47 -3.88
CA GLY A 52 -10.84 16.92 -5.17
C GLY A 52 -9.90 15.91 -5.81
N PHE A 53 -8.96 15.33 -5.06
CA PHE A 53 -8.11 14.27 -5.62
C PHE A 53 -8.89 12.99 -5.92
N GLY A 54 -9.86 12.61 -5.06
CA GLY A 54 -10.73 11.48 -5.34
C GLY A 54 -11.48 11.63 -6.67
N ALA A 55 -12.09 12.80 -6.90
CA ALA A 55 -12.76 13.12 -8.16
C ALA A 55 -11.78 13.18 -9.34
N PHE A 56 -10.61 13.80 -9.16
CA PHE A 56 -9.56 13.84 -10.18
C PHE A 56 -9.16 12.44 -10.63
N PHE A 57 -8.86 11.52 -9.71
CA PHE A 57 -8.47 10.16 -10.05
C PHE A 57 -9.61 9.37 -10.68
N ALA A 58 -10.85 9.56 -10.24
CA ALA A 58 -12.01 8.95 -10.89
C ALA A 58 -12.12 9.37 -12.36
N LEU A 59 -12.06 10.67 -12.64
CA LEU A 59 -12.13 11.18 -14.01
C LEU A 59 -10.92 10.76 -14.84
N PHE A 60 -9.73 10.91 -14.28
CA PHE A 60 -8.47 10.67 -14.96
C PHE A 60 -8.26 9.18 -15.29
N THR A 61 -8.49 8.29 -14.33
CA THR A 61 -8.35 6.84 -14.58
C THR A 61 -9.42 6.33 -15.54
N SER A 62 -10.66 6.83 -15.41
CA SER A 62 -11.73 6.52 -16.38
C SER A 62 -11.37 7.00 -17.78
N PHE A 63 -10.77 8.18 -17.90
CA PHE A 63 -10.27 8.72 -19.17
C PHE A 63 -9.15 7.86 -19.76
N LEU A 64 -8.15 7.45 -18.96
CA LEU A 64 -7.08 6.57 -19.43
C LEU A 64 -7.59 5.19 -19.88
N VAL A 65 -8.52 4.60 -19.13
CA VAL A 65 -9.18 3.35 -19.52
C VAL A 65 -9.98 3.53 -20.82
N TRP A 66 -10.65 4.67 -20.97
CA TRP A 66 -11.37 5.00 -22.20
C TRP A 66 -10.43 5.15 -23.40
N LEU A 67 -9.30 5.86 -23.25
CA LEU A 67 -8.28 5.98 -24.29
C LEU A 67 -7.74 4.62 -24.71
N GLU A 68 -7.40 3.78 -23.73
CA GLU A 68 -6.91 2.43 -24.01
C GLU A 68 -7.96 1.61 -24.77
N LYS A 69 -9.23 1.67 -24.35
CA LYS A 69 -10.35 1.01 -25.06
C LYS A 69 -10.50 1.52 -26.49
N ARG A 70 -10.29 2.81 -26.70
CA ARG A 70 -10.54 3.48 -27.97
C ARG A 70 -9.45 3.19 -29.00
N TYR A 71 -8.20 3.11 -28.55
CA TYR A 71 -7.01 3.11 -29.42
C TYR A 71 -6.17 1.82 -29.33
N VAL A 72 -6.26 1.05 -28.25
CA VAL A 72 -5.44 -0.16 -28.01
C VAL A 72 -6.29 -1.42 -27.98
N GLY A 73 -7.34 -1.48 -27.14
CA GLY A 73 -8.09 -2.71 -26.86
C GLY A 73 -9.26 -2.98 -27.82
N GLY A 74 -9.52 -4.26 -28.11
CA GLY A 74 -10.81 -4.74 -28.64
C GLY A 74 -11.86 -4.89 -27.52
N SER A 75 -13.03 -5.47 -27.83
CA SER A 75 -14.20 -5.63 -26.94
C SER A 75 -13.99 -6.40 -25.60
N GLN A 76 -12.77 -6.81 -25.26
CA GLN A 76 -12.42 -7.66 -24.10
C GLN A 76 -12.34 -6.94 -22.74
N LEU A 77 -12.38 -5.60 -22.72
CA LEU A 77 -12.15 -4.74 -21.53
C LEU A 77 -13.27 -4.70 -20.46
N GLN A 78 -14.36 -5.46 -20.60
CA GLN A 78 -15.51 -5.46 -19.66
C GLN A 78 -15.80 -6.83 -19.04
N THR A 79 -14.89 -7.79 -19.18
CA THR A 79 -15.02 -9.12 -18.59
C THR A 79 -14.70 -9.10 -17.10
N SER A 80 -15.32 -10.01 -16.34
CA SER A 80 -15.04 -10.21 -14.92
C SER A 80 -13.59 -10.62 -14.67
N GLU A 81 -13.03 -11.42 -15.57
CA GLU A 81 -11.62 -11.80 -15.58
C GLU A 81 -10.71 -10.58 -15.70
N TRP A 82 -10.98 -9.68 -16.65
CA TRP A 82 -10.17 -8.49 -16.83
C TRP A 82 -10.27 -7.54 -15.63
N PHE A 83 -11.46 -7.42 -15.05
CA PHE A 83 -11.70 -6.59 -13.87
C PHE A 83 -10.89 -7.06 -12.64
N ASN A 84 -10.76 -8.38 -12.43
CA ASN A 84 -10.10 -8.95 -11.24
C ASN A 84 -8.63 -9.36 -11.45
N THR A 85 -8.16 -9.53 -12.68
CA THR A 85 -6.78 -10.03 -12.96
C THR A 85 -5.93 -9.09 -13.80
N ALA A 86 -6.49 -7.97 -14.25
CA ALA A 86 -5.86 -7.03 -15.19
C ALA A 86 -5.33 -7.73 -16.47
N GLY A 87 -5.91 -8.87 -16.84
CA GLY A 87 -5.49 -9.66 -17.99
C GLY A 87 -4.10 -10.27 -17.88
N ARG A 88 -3.54 -10.37 -16.66
CA ARG A 88 -2.24 -11.00 -16.38
C ARG A 88 -1.06 -10.46 -17.21
N SER A 89 -1.16 -9.22 -17.68
CA SER A 89 -0.33 -8.67 -18.76
C SER A 89 0.64 -7.57 -18.33
N VAL A 90 0.88 -7.41 -17.02
CA VAL A 90 1.65 -6.29 -16.46
C VAL A 90 3.16 -6.57 -16.50
N LYS A 91 3.95 -5.59 -16.99
CA LYS A 91 5.41 -5.65 -17.13
C LYS A 91 6.15 -5.31 -15.82
N THR A 92 7.46 -5.58 -15.78
CA THR A 92 8.31 -5.54 -14.57
C THR A 92 8.30 -4.19 -13.85
N GLY A 93 8.51 -3.08 -14.56
CA GLY A 93 8.55 -1.75 -13.99
C GLY A 93 7.21 -1.33 -13.40
N LEU A 94 6.11 -1.58 -14.13
CA LEU A 94 4.76 -1.27 -13.63
C LEU A 94 4.40 -2.16 -12.42
N ILE A 95 4.77 -3.45 -12.42
CA ILE A 95 4.62 -4.33 -11.24
C ILE A 95 5.41 -3.76 -10.05
N ALA A 96 6.68 -3.39 -10.24
CA ALA A 96 7.50 -2.84 -9.16
C ALA A 96 6.88 -1.55 -8.59
N SER A 97 6.37 -0.67 -9.46
CA SER A 97 5.68 0.56 -9.04
C SER A 97 4.39 0.28 -8.27
N VAL A 98 3.58 -0.69 -8.73
CA VAL A 98 2.35 -1.12 -8.05
C VAL A 98 2.67 -1.72 -6.68
N ILE A 99 3.69 -2.59 -6.58
CA ILE A 99 4.12 -3.16 -5.31
C ILE A 99 4.54 -2.07 -4.33
N VAL A 100 5.39 -1.12 -4.76
CA VAL A 100 5.82 -0.01 -3.92
C VAL A 100 4.62 0.84 -3.49
N SER A 101 3.68 1.11 -4.40
CA SER A 101 2.48 1.90 -4.13
C SER A 101 1.56 1.23 -3.10
N GLN A 102 1.22 -0.03 -3.33
CA GLN A 102 0.35 -0.81 -2.45
C GLN A 102 0.95 -1.00 -1.07
N TRP A 103 2.28 -1.01 -0.95
CA TRP A 103 2.99 -1.14 0.32
C TRP A 103 3.27 0.19 1.01
N THR A 104 3.16 1.31 0.29
CA THR A 104 3.29 2.63 0.90
C THR A 104 1.99 3.02 1.56
N TRP A 105 1.74 2.45 2.74
CA TRP A 105 0.61 2.78 3.59
C TRP A 105 0.80 4.11 4.32
N ALA A 106 -0.27 4.59 4.95
CA ALA A 106 -0.17 5.65 5.95
C ALA A 106 0.86 5.29 7.04
N ALA A 107 0.87 4.05 7.53
CA ALA A 107 1.86 3.58 8.51
C ALA A 107 3.31 3.70 7.99
N THR A 108 3.56 3.41 6.70
CA THR A 108 4.90 3.49 6.10
C THR A 108 5.51 4.87 6.21
N ILE A 109 4.70 5.93 6.13
CA ILE A 109 5.18 7.32 6.25
C ILE A 109 5.17 7.75 7.73
N LEU A 110 4.05 7.50 8.41
CA LEU A 110 3.78 8.05 9.74
C LEU A 110 4.47 7.26 10.86
N GLN A 111 4.34 5.93 10.84
CA GLN A 111 4.87 5.06 11.90
C GLN A 111 6.39 4.90 11.80
N SER A 112 6.96 4.85 10.60
CA SER A 112 8.43 4.82 10.41
C SER A 112 9.09 6.05 11.01
N SER A 113 8.52 7.23 10.78
CA SER A 113 9.00 8.50 11.35
C SER A 113 8.75 8.59 12.86
N ASN A 114 7.65 8.01 13.35
CA ASN A 114 7.38 7.90 14.79
C ASN A 114 8.45 7.06 15.50
N VAL A 115 8.82 5.89 14.96
CA VAL A 115 9.89 5.08 15.57
C VAL A 115 11.28 5.71 15.45
N ALA A 116 11.49 6.58 14.45
CA ALA A 116 12.69 7.41 14.39
C ALA A 116 12.74 8.46 15.52
N TRP A 117 11.59 9.08 15.80
CA TRP A 117 11.45 10.00 16.91
C TRP A 117 11.63 9.29 18.27
N GLN A 118 11.18 8.04 18.40
CA GLN A 118 11.34 7.25 19.63
C GLN A 118 12.75 6.71 19.83
N TYR A 119 13.38 6.14 18.78
CA TYR A 119 14.59 5.31 18.91
C TYR A 119 15.81 5.86 18.17
N GLY A 120 15.69 6.99 17.47
CA GLY A 120 16.76 7.54 16.63
C GLY A 120 16.98 6.70 15.37
N VAL A 121 18.23 6.62 14.90
CA VAL A 121 18.60 5.94 13.64
C VAL A 121 18.20 4.47 13.58
N SER A 122 18.07 3.80 14.73
CA SER A 122 17.63 2.42 14.83
C SER A 122 16.18 2.22 14.34
N GLY A 123 15.29 3.20 14.58
CA GLY A 123 13.88 3.14 14.24
C GLY A 123 13.61 3.00 12.73
N PRO A 124 14.03 3.98 11.88
CA PRO A 124 13.86 3.93 10.42
C PRO A 124 14.39 2.64 9.83
N PHE A 125 15.56 2.20 10.33
CA PHE A 125 16.22 1.01 9.82
C PHE A 125 15.40 -0.25 10.11
N TRP A 126 15.03 -0.49 11.36
CA TRP A 126 14.25 -1.69 11.72
C TRP A 126 12.85 -1.70 11.12
N TYR A 127 12.26 -0.52 10.89
CA TYR A 127 11.02 -0.40 10.12
C TYR A 127 11.23 -0.87 8.68
N ALA A 128 12.16 -0.24 7.96
CA ALA A 128 12.37 -0.48 6.54
C ALA A 128 12.90 -1.89 6.27
N SER A 129 13.95 -2.31 6.99
CA SER A 129 14.55 -3.64 6.84
C SER A 129 13.54 -4.75 7.15
N GLY A 130 12.78 -4.62 8.23
CA GLY A 130 11.87 -5.66 8.66
C GLY A 130 10.75 -5.93 7.67
N ALA A 131 10.18 -4.86 7.08
CA ALA A 131 9.09 -4.97 6.12
C ALA A 131 9.56 -5.35 4.70
N THR A 132 10.74 -4.91 4.26
CA THR A 132 11.30 -5.29 2.95
C THR A 132 11.46 -6.81 2.81
N VAL A 133 11.83 -7.50 3.88
CA VAL A 133 12.02 -8.96 3.88
C VAL A 133 10.77 -9.70 3.44
N GLN A 134 9.60 -9.24 3.89
CA GLN A 134 8.36 -9.94 3.59
C GLN A 134 8.00 -9.81 2.12
N VAL A 135 8.20 -8.64 1.51
CA VAL A 135 8.00 -8.41 0.08
C VAL A 135 8.93 -9.30 -0.75
N LEU A 136 10.21 -9.36 -0.35
CA LEU A 136 11.20 -10.20 -1.03
C LEU A 136 10.85 -11.68 -0.97
N LEU A 137 10.43 -12.17 0.20
CA LEU A 137 10.03 -13.57 0.37
C LEU A 137 8.68 -13.88 -0.29
N PHE A 138 7.75 -12.92 -0.33
CA PHE A 138 6.48 -13.08 -1.05
C PHE A 138 6.68 -13.22 -2.55
N GLY A 139 7.77 -12.66 -3.12
CA GLY A 139 8.17 -12.92 -4.50
C GLY A 139 8.34 -14.42 -4.84
N ILE A 140 8.69 -15.25 -3.84
CA ILE A 140 8.74 -16.72 -3.99
C ILE A 140 7.32 -17.27 -4.15
N MET A 141 6.38 -16.81 -3.33
CA MET A 141 4.97 -17.19 -3.41
C MET A 141 4.37 -16.78 -4.75
N ALA A 142 4.69 -15.57 -5.23
CA ALA A 142 4.22 -15.06 -6.51
C ALA A 142 4.59 -15.97 -7.69
N ILE A 143 5.81 -16.50 -7.72
CA ILE A 143 6.24 -17.48 -8.74
C ILE A 143 5.59 -18.86 -8.53
N GLU A 144 5.42 -19.31 -7.29
CA GLU A 144 4.78 -20.60 -7.00
C GLU A 144 3.31 -20.63 -7.43
N ILE A 145 2.57 -19.53 -7.29
CA ILE A 145 1.19 -19.43 -7.76
C ILE A 145 1.15 -19.68 -9.27
N LYS A 146 2.02 -19.01 -10.04
CA LYS A 146 2.06 -19.20 -11.50
C LYS A 146 2.34 -20.64 -11.92
N ARG A 147 3.16 -21.35 -11.13
CA ARG A 147 3.53 -22.74 -11.42
C ARG A 147 2.48 -23.78 -11.01
N LYS A 148 1.69 -23.49 -9.97
CA LYS A 148 0.79 -24.47 -9.32
C LYS A 148 -0.70 -24.14 -9.44
N ALA A 149 -1.05 -22.87 -9.58
CA ALA A 149 -2.42 -22.37 -9.64
C ALA A 149 -2.53 -21.15 -10.59
N PRO A 150 -2.17 -21.28 -11.88
CA PRO A 150 -2.11 -20.15 -12.82
C PRO A 150 -3.47 -19.45 -13.03
N ASN A 151 -4.56 -20.20 -12.86
CA ASN A 151 -5.93 -19.75 -13.11
C ASN A 151 -6.67 -19.25 -11.86
N ALA A 152 -6.03 -19.25 -10.69
CA ALA A 152 -6.64 -18.76 -9.46
C ALA A 152 -6.85 -17.24 -9.51
N HIS A 153 -7.87 -16.76 -8.80
CA HIS A 153 -8.19 -15.35 -8.59
C HIS A 153 -7.86 -14.91 -7.17
N THR A 154 -7.98 -15.81 -6.19
CA THR A 154 -7.66 -15.55 -4.79
C THR A 154 -6.79 -16.65 -4.17
N VAL A 155 -6.16 -16.35 -3.03
CA VAL A 155 -5.45 -17.37 -2.25
C VAL A 155 -6.40 -18.42 -1.66
N CYS A 156 -7.63 -18.02 -1.35
CA CYS A 156 -8.62 -18.90 -0.74
C CYS A 156 -9.07 -20.00 -1.72
N GLU A 157 -9.20 -19.71 -3.02
CA GLU A 157 -9.47 -20.75 -4.02
C GLU A 157 -8.38 -21.84 -4.02
N ILE A 158 -7.12 -21.46 -3.84
CA ILE A 158 -5.99 -22.40 -3.73
C ILE A 158 -6.12 -23.23 -2.45
N VAL A 159 -6.48 -22.60 -1.33
CA VAL A 159 -6.75 -23.30 -0.06
C VAL A 159 -7.87 -24.32 -0.25
N ARG A 160 -8.98 -23.95 -0.90
CA ARG A 160 -10.10 -24.86 -1.16
C ARG A 160 -9.69 -26.03 -2.04
N ALA A 161 -8.97 -25.75 -3.12
CA ALA A 161 -8.51 -26.78 -4.06
C ALA A 161 -7.59 -27.81 -3.39
N ARG A 162 -6.77 -27.38 -2.42
CA ARG A 162 -5.80 -28.24 -1.72
C ARG A 162 -6.32 -28.89 -0.43
N TRP A 163 -7.01 -28.14 0.41
CA TRP A 163 -7.39 -28.54 1.77
C TRP A 163 -8.90 -28.59 2.01
N GLY A 164 -9.71 -28.31 0.99
CA GLY A 164 -11.16 -28.44 1.02
C GLY A 164 -11.90 -27.31 1.73
N ALA A 165 -13.22 -27.44 1.85
CA ALA A 165 -14.12 -26.38 2.28
C ALA A 165 -13.92 -25.92 3.75
N ARG A 166 -13.52 -26.83 4.65
CA ARG A 166 -13.33 -26.48 6.07
C ARG A 166 -12.11 -25.58 6.26
N ALA A 167 -10.98 -25.94 5.65
CA ALA A 167 -9.79 -25.11 5.65
C ALA A 167 -10.05 -23.79 4.93
N HIS A 168 -10.75 -23.83 3.80
CA HIS A 168 -11.17 -22.64 3.08
C HIS A 168 -11.88 -21.62 3.98
N LEU A 169 -12.86 -22.05 4.78
CA LEU A 169 -13.58 -21.13 5.68
C LEU A 169 -12.66 -20.49 6.72
N VAL A 170 -11.75 -21.28 7.31
CA VAL A 170 -10.78 -20.77 8.30
C VAL A 170 -9.87 -19.71 7.68
N PHE A 171 -9.24 -20.01 6.54
CA PHE A 171 -8.33 -19.07 5.89
C PHE A 171 -9.06 -17.85 5.31
N LEU A 172 -10.28 -18.02 4.81
CA LEU A 172 -11.13 -16.91 4.37
C LEU A 172 -11.40 -15.93 5.51
N THR A 173 -11.70 -16.41 6.72
CA THR A 173 -11.85 -15.55 7.90
C THR A 173 -10.58 -14.77 8.21
N PHE A 174 -9.41 -15.41 8.15
CA PHE A 174 -8.14 -14.73 8.40
C PHE A 174 -7.76 -13.72 7.30
N CYS A 175 -8.03 -14.03 6.03
CA CYS A 175 -7.82 -13.10 4.91
C CYS A 175 -8.71 -11.86 5.08
N LEU A 176 -10.02 -12.06 5.29
CA LEU A 176 -10.96 -10.96 5.52
C LEU A 176 -10.61 -10.13 6.76
N ALA A 177 -10.22 -10.78 7.86
CA ALA A 177 -9.77 -10.09 9.06
C ALA A 177 -8.51 -9.24 8.80
N THR A 178 -7.58 -9.76 8.00
CA THR A 178 -6.38 -9.03 7.59
C THR A 178 -6.74 -7.79 6.78
N ASN A 179 -7.59 -7.93 5.75
CA ASN A 179 -8.03 -6.80 4.92
C ASN A 179 -8.77 -5.73 5.75
N VAL A 180 -9.58 -6.14 6.73
CA VAL A 180 -10.23 -5.22 7.69
C VAL A 180 -9.20 -4.47 8.53
N ILE A 181 -8.20 -5.17 9.08
CA ILE A 181 -7.15 -4.57 9.91
C ILE A 181 -6.31 -3.59 9.10
N VAL A 182 -5.88 -3.97 7.90
CA VAL A 182 -5.11 -3.10 6.98
C VAL A 182 -5.91 -1.85 6.63
N THR A 183 -7.17 -2.02 6.21
CA THR A 183 -8.03 -0.87 5.87
C THR A 183 -8.29 0.04 7.08
N ALA A 184 -8.47 -0.53 8.28
CA ALA A 184 -8.62 0.25 9.51
C ALA A 184 -7.37 1.10 9.81
N MET A 185 -6.17 0.55 9.64
CA MET A 185 -4.92 1.31 9.81
C MET A 185 -4.80 2.47 8.81
N LEU A 186 -5.17 2.25 7.55
CA LEU A 186 -5.16 3.30 6.54
C LEU A 186 -6.09 4.46 6.93
N LEU A 187 -7.29 4.16 7.41
CA LEU A 187 -8.26 5.19 7.81
C LEU A 187 -7.90 5.89 9.12
N LEU A 188 -7.38 5.17 10.11
CA LEU A 188 -6.90 5.78 11.36
C LEU A 188 -5.75 6.76 11.10
N GLY A 189 -4.76 6.34 10.31
CA GLY A 189 -3.63 7.21 9.95
C GLY A 189 -4.03 8.38 9.07
N GLY A 190 -4.83 8.13 8.03
CA GLY A 190 -5.33 9.15 7.12
C GLY A 190 -6.17 10.22 7.83
N SER A 191 -7.22 9.80 8.53
CA SER A 191 -8.14 10.72 9.21
C SER A 191 -7.48 11.54 10.31
N ALA A 192 -6.52 10.97 11.06
CA ALA A 192 -5.79 11.67 12.11
C ALA A 192 -4.96 12.84 11.56
N VAL A 193 -4.26 12.64 10.44
CA VAL A 193 -3.44 13.68 9.81
C VAL A 193 -4.30 14.74 9.13
N VAL A 194 -5.38 14.34 8.43
CA VAL A 194 -6.32 15.31 7.85
C VAL A 194 -6.88 16.21 8.97
N HIS A 195 -7.31 15.61 10.09
CA HIS A 195 -7.82 16.36 11.24
C HIS A 195 -6.76 17.30 11.82
N ALA A 196 -5.56 16.81 12.11
CA ALA A 196 -4.50 17.60 12.73
C ALA A 196 -4.03 18.78 11.85
N LEU A 197 -3.92 18.56 10.55
CA LEU A 197 -3.42 19.59 9.63
C LEU A 197 -4.47 20.61 9.22
N THR A 198 -5.74 20.22 9.10
CA THR A 198 -6.78 21.05 8.44
C THR A 198 -7.97 21.39 9.36
N GLY A 199 -8.09 20.69 10.49
CA GLY A 199 -9.21 20.85 11.41
C GLY A 199 -10.52 20.21 10.92
N VAL A 200 -10.51 19.48 9.79
CA VAL A 200 -11.68 18.69 9.35
C VAL A 200 -12.02 17.66 10.42
N ASN A 201 -13.30 17.44 10.67
CA ASN A 201 -13.75 16.48 11.67
C ASN A 201 -13.21 15.07 11.34
N VAL A 202 -12.59 14.40 12.31
CA VAL A 202 -11.95 13.09 12.11
C VAL A 202 -12.95 12.01 11.62
N TYR A 203 -14.21 12.08 12.07
CA TYR A 203 -15.25 11.16 11.64
C TYR A 203 -15.69 11.43 10.20
N ALA A 204 -15.81 12.72 9.82
CA ALA A 204 -16.06 13.08 8.43
C ALA A 204 -14.92 12.60 7.53
N ALA A 205 -13.66 12.84 7.90
CA ALA A 205 -12.50 12.36 7.17
C ALA A 205 -12.50 10.82 7.01
N SER A 206 -12.95 10.09 8.04
CA SER A 206 -13.04 8.62 8.01
C SER A 206 -14.00 8.08 6.94
N PHE A 207 -15.04 8.83 6.57
CA PHE A 207 -15.97 8.46 5.48
C PHE A 207 -15.56 9.02 4.12
N LEU A 208 -15.04 10.25 4.09
CA LEU A 208 -14.73 10.94 2.83
C LEU A 208 -13.48 10.40 2.15
N ILE A 209 -12.49 9.93 2.90
CA ILE A 209 -11.28 9.30 2.35
C ILE A 209 -11.64 8.04 1.54
N PRO A 210 -12.37 7.04 2.08
CA PRO A 210 -12.80 5.88 1.29
C PRO A 210 -13.68 6.24 0.10
N LEU A 211 -14.52 7.27 0.21
CA LEU A 211 -15.47 7.64 -0.85
C LEU A 211 -14.76 7.91 -2.18
N GLY A 212 -13.67 8.68 -2.16
CA GLY A 212 -12.88 8.95 -3.37
C GLY A 212 -12.33 7.67 -4.00
N VAL A 213 -11.88 6.72 -3.16
CA VAL A 213 -11.34 5.43 -3.58
C VAL A 213 -12.42 4.54 -4.22
N ILE A 214 -13.59 4.47 -3.59
CA ILE A 214 -14.73 3.67 -4.05
C ILE A 214 -15.10 4.08 -5.48
N VAL A 215 -15.24 5.38 -5.75
CA VAL A 215 -15.73 5.88 -7.04
C VAL A 215 -14.84 5.42 -8.21
N TYR A 216 -13.51 5.61 -8.12
CA TYR A 216 -12.64 5.23 -9.22
C TYR A 216 -12.42 3.71 -9.31
N THR A 217 -12.45 3.01 -8.17
CA THR A 217 -12.31 1.54 -8.14
C THR A 217 -13.50 0.86 -8.81
N LEU A 218 -14.72 1.36 -8.57
CA LEU A 218 -15.95 0.86 -9.21
C LEU A 218 -15.95 1.03 -10.74
N ALA A 219 -15.39 2.14 -11.22
CA ALA A 219 -15.36 2.48 -12.64
C ALA A 219 -14.34 1.63 -13.43
N GLY A 220 -13.14 1.41 -12.88
CA GLY A 220 -12.00 0.93 -13.66
C GLY A 220 -11.42 -0.45 -13.32
N GLY A 221 -11.77 -1.06 -12.18
CA GLY A 221 -11.26 -2.38 -11.76
C GLY A 221 -9.75 -2.42 -11.51
N LEU A 222 -9.16 -3.63 -11.49
CA LEU A 222 -7.77 -3.83 -11.07
C LEU A 222 -6.75 -3.11 -11.98
N LYS A 223 -6.98 -3.05 -13.29
CA LYS A 223 -6.04 -2.38 -14.22
C LYS A 223 -6.01 -0.86 -14.05
N ALA A 224 -7.18 -0.22 -13.89
CA ALA A 224 -7.24 1.20 -13.58
C ALA A 224 -6.60 1.51 -12.23
N THR A 225 -6.80 0.61 -11.27
CA THR A 225 -6.16 0.67 -9.95
C THR A 225 -4.64 0.62 -10.07
N PHE A 226 -4.08 -0.18 -10.97
CA PHE A 226 -2.63 -0.25 -11.21
C PHE A 226 -2.07 1.03 -11.81
N LEU A 227 -2.81 1.64 -12.74
CA LEU A 227 -2.41 2.90 -13.36
C LEU A 227 -2.52 4.08 -12.38
N ALA A 228 -3.57 4.11 -11.57
CA ALA A 228 -3.68 5.04 -10.44
C ALA A 228 -2.51 4.86 -9.46
N SER A 229 -2.20 3.61 -9.11
CA SER A 229 -1.11 3.24 -8.21
C SER A 229 0.25 3.76 -8.70
N TYR A 230 0.50 3.70 -10.01
CA TYR A 230 1.71 4.28 -10.60
C TYR A 230 1.81 5.78 -10.31
N ILE A 231 0.72 6.54 -10.52
CA ILE A 231 0.71 7.99 -10.29
C ILE A 231 0.82 8.32 -8.80
N HIS A 232 0.14 7.58 -7.94
CA HIS A 232 0.31 7.69 -6.50
C HIS A 232 1.78 7.53 -6.11
N SER A 233 2.46 6.50 -6.65
CA SER A 233 3.90 6.28 -6.44
C SER A 233 4.74 7.45 -6.93
N VAL A 234 4.47 8.01 -8.11
CA VAL A 234 5.20 9.17 -8.64
C VAL A 234 5.11 10.36 -7.68
N VAL A 235 3.91 10.69 -7.21
CA VAL A 235 3.69 11.81 -6.28
C VAL A 235 4.39 11.55 -4.94
N VAL A 236 4.27 10.34 -4.39
CA VAL A 236 4.94 9.93 -3.15
C VAL A 236 6.46 10.11 -3.26
N HIS A 237 7.07 9.64 -4.35
CA HIS A 237 8.51 9.74 -4.56
C HIS A 237 8.97 11.17 -4.80
N ALA A 238 8.20 11.98 -5.54
CA ALA A 238 8.50 13.39 -5.71
C ALA A 238 8.54 14.13 -4.36
N VAL A 239 7.54 13.91 -3.51
CA VAL A 239 7.49 14.52 -2.16
C VAL A 239 8.61 13.98 -1.26
N LEU A 240 8.94 12.68 -1.35
CA LEU A 240 10.08 12.09 -0.65
C LEU A 240 11.39 12.82 -1.00
N LEU A 241 11.66 13.05 -2.29
CA LEU A 241 12.87 13.75 -2.71
C LEU A 241 12.90 15.17 -2.15
N VAL A 242 11.79 15.90 -2.22
CA VAL A 242 11.70 17.26 -1.67
C VAL A 242 12.12 17.27 -0.19
N PHE A 243 11.56 16.40 0.64
CA PHE A 243 11.87 16.40 2.07
C PHE A 243 13.27 15.89 2.41
N VAL A 244 13.75 14.86 1.71
CA VAL A 244 15.09 14.30 1.93
C VAL A 244 16.17 15.32 1.59
N PHE A 245 16.07 15.98 0.44
CA PHE A 245 17.00 17.07 0.08
C PHE A 245 16.81 18.30 0.98
N LEU A 246 15.57 18.66 1.34
CA LEU A 246 15.34 19.78 2.25
C LEU A 246 16.07 19.61 3.58
N VAL A 247 15.96 18.44 4.22
CA VAL A 247 16.58 18.17 5.53
C VAL A 247 18.11 18.13 5.43
N TYR A 248 18.66 17.52 4.38
CA TYR A 248 20.08 17.22 4.31
C TYR A 248 20.90 18.13 3.40
N THR A 249 20.29 19.04 2.62
CA THR A 249 21.04 19.90 1.68
C THR A 249 20.62 21.36 1.64
N SER A 250 19.37 21.70 1.95
CA SER A 250 18.84 23.03 1.54
C SER A 250 18.14 23.84 2.64
N SER A 251 17.59 23.23 3.68
CA SER A 251 16.91 23.97 4.75
C SER A 251 17.86 24.90 5.50
N SER A 252 17.42 26.12 5.81
CA SER A 252 18.15 27.03 6.70
C SER A 252 18.27 26.50 8.13
N SER A 253 17.34 25.66 8.56
CA SER A 253 17.30 25.12 9.92
C SER A 253 18.09 23.83 10.07
N LEU A 254 18.06 22.91 9.10
CA LEU A 254 18.81 21.65 9.15
C LEU A 254 19.90 21.63 8.07
N GLY A 255 19.54 21.57 6.80
CA GLY A 255 20.38 21.92 5.65
C GLY A 255 21.64 21.09 5.39
N SER A 256 22.08 20.25 6.33
CA SER A 256 23.25 19.39 6.20
C SER A 256 23.20 18.23 7.19
N PRO A 257 23.81 17.06 6.88
CA PRO A 257 23.94 15.97 7.84
C PRO A 257 24.70 16.38 9.10
N LYS A 258 25.65 17.32 8.98
CA LYS A 258 26.43 17.83 10.10
C LYS A 258 25.56 18.56 11.13
N VAL A 259 24.69 19.47 10.69
CA VAL A 259 23.80 20.21 11.60
C VAL A 259 22.80 19.26 12.26
N VAL A 260 22.22 18.32 11.51
CA VAL A 260 21.32 17.30 12.08
C VAL A 260 22.05 16.49 13.14
N TYR A 261 23.27 16.01 12.84
CA TYR A 261 24.11 15.28 13.78
C TYR A 261 24.39 16.07 15.06
N GLU A 262 24.89 17.30 14.94
CA GLU A 262 25.24 18.16 16.08
C GLU A 262 24.03 18.41 16.98
N ARG A 263 22.87 18.72 16.39
CA ARG A 263 21.64 18.95 17.15
C ARG A 263 21.13 17.69 17.83
N LEU A 264 21.22 16.52 17.19
CA LEU A 264 20.87 15.25 17.83
C LEU A 264 21.80 14.93 19.02
N LEU A 265 23.09 15.29 18.95
CA LEU A 265 24.00 15.16 20.09
C LEU A 265 23.55 16.07 21.24
N VAL A 266 23.25 17.33 20.94
CA VAL A 266 22.82 18.34 21.92
C VAL A 266 21.51 17.93 22.57
N VAL A 267 20.51 17.52 21.78
CA VAL A 267 19.20 17.08 22.28
C VAL A 267 19.35 15.87 23.22
N ALA A 268 20.22 14.91 22.89
CA ALA A 268 20.51 13.77 23.74
C ALA A 268 21.34 14.13 25.00
N SER A 269 22.21 15.14 24.93
CA SER A 269 23.11 15.52 26.03
C SER A 269 22.53 16.54 27.00
N ALA A 270 21.44 17.23 26.63
CA ALA A 270 20.86 18.35 27.37
C ALA A 270 20.36 18.01 28.79
N ALA A 271 20.60 16.79 29.31
CA ALA A 271 20.25 16.32 30.65
C ALA A 271 18.85 16.76 31.12
N ARG A 272 17.90 16.78 30.18
CA ARG A 272 16.55 17.26 30.43
C ARG A 272 15.83 16.26 31.31
N ASP A 273 15.34 16.72 32.46
CA ASP A 273 14.33 15.97 33.18
C ASP A 273 13.03 16.03 32.38
N CYS A 274 12.64 14.87 31.85
CA CYS A 274 11.40 14.66 31.11
C CYS A 274 10.12 14.85 31.93
N SER A 275 10.27 15.15 33.22
CA SER A 275 9.19 15.48 34.14
C SER A 275 9.24 16.92 34.67
N GLY A 276 10.26 17.71 34.33
CA GLY A 276 10.45 19.08 34.80
C GLY A 276 9.87 20.16 33.86
N ASP A 277 10.00 21.43 34.23
CA ASP A 277 9.36 22.56 33.53
C ASP A 277 9.83 22.78 32.07
N LEU A 278 11.04 22.31 31.72
CA LEU A 278 11.57 22.38 30.36
C LEU A 278 11.03 21.29 29.41
N SER A 279 10.38 20.26 29.92
CA SER A 279 9.81 19.18 29.10
C SER A 279 8.60 18.56 29.78
N ARG A 280 7.46 18.58 29.08
CA ARG A 280 6.23 17.98 29.59
C ARG A 280 6.25 16.46 29.45
N SER A 281 5.49 15.78 30.30
CA SER A 281 5.31 14.33 30.29
C SER A 281 4.90 13.83 28.90
N GLY A 282 5.71 12.94 28.33
CA GLY A 282 5.45 12.30 27.04
C GLY A 282 6.01 13.03 25.83
N GLN A 283 6.71 14.16 25.99
CA GLN A 283 7.50 14.73 24.89
C GLN A 283 8.86 14.03 24.75
N SER A 284 9.53 14.18 23.61
CA SER A 284 10.92 13.75 23.48
C SER A 284 11.82 14.74 24.20
N CYS A 285 12.68 14.20 25.05
CA CYS A 285 13.55 14.97 25.93
C CYS A 285 14.78 14.14 26.29
N GLY A 286 15.95 14.76 26.18
CA GLY A 286 17.18 14.20 26.70
C GLY A 286 17.55 12.82 26.12
N PRO A 287 18.27 12.01 26.90
CA PRO A 287 18.74 10.70 26.47
C PRO A 287 17.62 9.66 26.36
N VAL A 288 17.66 8.82 25.32
CA VAL A 288 16.68 7.74 25.12
C VAL A 288 17.01 6.52 25.99
N HIS A 289 16.07 6.14 26.86
CA HIS A 289 16.22 4.93 27.67
C HIS A 289 16.37 3.68 26.78
N GLY A 290 17.40 2.87 27.04
CA GLY A 290 17.66 1.64 26.29
C GLY A 290 18.48 1.81 25.00
N ASN A 291 18.88 3.05 24.66
CA ASN A 291 19.88 3.32 23.63
C ASN A 291 21.28 3.39 24.25
N LEU A 292 22.33 3.02 23.50
CA LEU A 292 23.72 3.16 23.94
C LEU A 292 24.03 4.62 24.32
N LYS A 293 24.34 4.83 25.61
CA LYS A 293 24.58 6.16 26.22
C LYS A 293 23.43 7.16 25.95
N GLY A 294 22.20 6.68 25.76
CA GLY A 294 21.05 7.53 25.48
C GLY A 294 21.04 8.21 24.11
N SER A 295 21.95 7.84 23.20
CA SER A 295 22.15 8.53 21.93
C SER A 295 21.06 8.19 20.90
N TYR A 296 20.59 9.18 20.13
CA TYR A 296 19.78 8.95 18.92
C TYR A 296 20.59 8.41 17.72
N LEU A 297 21.92 8.47 17.82
CA LEU A 297 22.87 8.13 16.77
C LEU A 297 23.51 6.76 17.03
N THR A 298 22.70 5.74 17.31
CA THR A 298 23.18 4.38 17.51
C THR A 298 22.17 3.34 17.00
N MET A 299 22.68 2.23 16.47
CA MET A 299 21.89 1.04 16.17
C MET A 299 21.66 0.15 17.39
N LEU A 300 22.43 0.37 18.47
CA LEU A 300 22.30 -0.34 19.74
C LEU A 300 21.16 0.28 20.56
N SER A 301 19.94 -0.02 20.13
CA SER A 301 18.68 0.37 20.77
C SER A 301 17.86 -0.86 21.11
N SER A 302 17.62 -1.10 22.40
CA SER A 302 16.73 -2.20 22.84
C SER A 302 15.30 -2.00 22.35
N GLY A 303 14.77 -0.77 22.46
CA GLY A 303 13.45 -0.41 21.95
C GLY A 303 13.34 -0.57 20.43
N GLY A 304 14.35 -0.09 19.69
CA GLY A 304 14.43 -0.23 18.23
C GLY A 304 14.46 -1.69 17.78
N LEU A 305 15.26 -2.53 18.44
CA LEU A 305 15.34 -3.97 18.13
C LEU A 305 14.03 -4.71 18.46
N VAL A 306 13.43 -4.45 19.63
CA VAL A 306 12.15 -5.07 20.01
C VAL A 306 11.06 -4.67 19.02
N PHE A 307 10.98 -3.39 18.66
CA PHE A 307 10.09 -2.93 17.60
C PHE A 307 10.39 -3.64 16.28
N GLY A 308 11.66 -3.78 15.89
CA GLY A 308 12.06 -4.48 14.67
C GLY A 308 11.57 -5.93 14.63
N ILE A 309 11.64 -6.67 15.73
CA ILE A 309 11.13 -8.04 15.82
C ILE A 309 9.60 -8.06 15.66
N ILE A 310 8.90 -7.18 16.38
CA ILE A 310 7.43 -7.04 16.26
C ILE A 310 7.05 -6.70 14.82
N ASN A 311 7.78 -5.77 14.19
CA ASN A 311 7.57 -5.31 12.83
C ASN A 311 7.77 -6.43 11.81
N ILE A 312 8.83 -7.22 11.95
CA ILE A 312 9.09 -8.38 11.08
C ILE A 312 7.94 -9.38 11.20
N VAL A 313 7.61 -9.81 12.41
CA VAL A 313 6.59 -10.84 12.63
C VAL A 313 5.20 -10.34 12.23
N GLY A 314 4.86 -9.12 12.63
CA GLY A 314 3.56 -8.52 12.42
C GLY A 314 3.23 -8.33 10.95
N ASN A 315 4.14 -7.71 10.19
CA ASN A 315 3.84 -7.45 8.79
C ASN A 315 3.84 -8.74 7.95
N PHE A 316 4.54 -9.82 8.32
CA PHE A 316 4.35 -11.12 7.64
C PHE A 316 2.87 -11.53 7.59
N GLY A 317 2.12 -11.28 8.68
CA GLY A 317 0.68 -11.47 8.73
C GLY A 317 -0.03 -10.68 7.63
N THR A 318 0.21 -9.38 7.58
CA THR A 318 -0.44 -8.52 6.59
C THR A 318 0.07 -8.69 5.17
N VAL A 319 1.20 -9.38 4.94
CA VAL A 319 1.69 -9.68 3.58
C VAL A 319 1.13 -10.99 3.06
N PHE A 320 1.31 -12.06 3.84
CA PHE A 320 1.05 -13.42 3.39
C PHE A 320 -0.43 -13.78 3.49
N VAL A 321 -1.17 -13.13 4.39
CA VAL A 321 -2.59 -13.43 4.63
C VAL A 321 -3.51 -12.46 3.88
N ASP A 322 -2.99 -11.33 3.42
CA ASP A 322 -3.77 -10.32 2.72
C ASP A 322 -3.93 -10.65 1.23
N ASN A 323 -5.17 -10.84 0.80
CA ASN A 323 -5.51 -11.18 -0.58
C ASN A 323 -5.10 -10.11 -1.61
N GLY A 324 -4.92 -8.84 -1.21
CA GLY A 324 -4.46 -7.77 -2.09
C GLY A 324 -3.11 -8.09 -2.74
N TYR A 325 -2.17 -8.65 -1.96
CA TYR A 325 -0.87 -9.04 -2.49
C TYR A 325 -0.93 -10.28 -3.39
N TRP A 326 -1.80 -11.23 -3.06
CA TRP A 326 -2.03 -12.40 -3.90
C TRP A 326 -2.60 -12.01 -5.26
N MET A 327 -3.55 -11.06 -5.31
CA MET A 327 -4.06 -10.55 -6.58
C MET A 327 -2.99 -9.85 -7.42
N SER A 328 -2.12 -9.06 -6.80
CA SER A 328 -0.99 -8.44 -7.51
C SER A 328 -0.02 -9.48 -8.08
N ALA A 329 0.25 -10.56 -7.34
CA ALA A 329 1.01 -11.69 -7.86
C ALA A 329 0.29 -12.40 -9.03
N ILE A 330 -1.02 -12.60 -8.92
CA ILE A 330 -1.84 -13.24 -9.96
C ILE A 330 -1.90 -12.38 -11.23
N ALA A 331 -1.94 -11.05 -11.11
CA ALA A 331 -1.98 -10.12 -12.23
C ALA A 331 -0.63 -9.90 -12.95
N ALA A 332 0.49 -10.26 -12.31
CA ALA A 332 1.82 -10.09 -12.88
C ALA A 332 2.11 -11.10 -14.00
N ARG A 333 2.84 -10.69 -15.06
CA ARG A 333 3.35 -11.65 -16.05
C ARG A 333 4.38 -12.60 -15.42
N PRO A 334 4.40 -13.90 -15.78
CA PRO A 334 5.36 -14.86 -15.22
C PRO A 334 6.83 -14.42 -15.40
N SER A 335 7.20 -13.97 -16.60
CA SER A 335 8.56 -13.52 -16.94
C SER A 335 9.00 -12.26 -16.17
N SER A 336 8.06 -11.40 -15.79
CA SER A 336 8.30 -10.15 -15.04
C SER A 336 8.22 -10.30 -13.52
N THR A 337 7.51 -11.31 -13.01
CA THR A 337 7.15 -11.43 -11.59
C THR A 337 8.39 -11.40 -10.68
N HIS A 338 9.36 -12.28 -10.89
CA HIS A 338 10.53 -12.38 -10.01
C HIS A 338 11.37 -11.09 -9.96
N LYS A 339 11.61 -10.44 -11.10
CA LYS A 339 12.35 -9.18 -11.15
C LYS A 339 11.56 -8.03 -10.54
N GLY A 340 10.25 -7.98 -10.80
CA GLY A 340 9.36 -6.94 -10.31
C GLY A 340 9.26 -6.94 -8.78
N TYR A 341 9.13 -8.11 -8.16
CA TYR A 341 9.08 -8.25 -6.70
C TYR A 341 10.41 -7.89 -6.02
N LEU A 342 11.55 -8.34 -6.58
CA LEU A 342 12.86 -7.97 -6.04
C LEU A 342 13.09 -6.45 -6.12
N LEU A 343 12.85 -5.87 -7.31
CA LEU A 343 13.02 -4.45 -7.54
C LEU A 343 12.07 -3.62 -6.67
N GLY A 344 10.79 -4.00 -6.63
CA GLY A 344 9.77 -3.36 -5.81
C GLY A 344 10.14 -3.38 -4.33
N GLY A 345 10.60 -4.51 -3.78
CA GLY A 345 11.04 -4.60 -2.38
C GLY A 345 12.25 -3.72 -2.06
N LEU A 346 13.24 -3.66 -2.95
CA LEU A 346 14.45 -2.84 -2.77
C LEU A 346 14.20 -1.34 -2.91
N VAL A 347 13.30 -0.93 -3.81
CA VAL A 347 12.91 0.47 -3.93
C VAL A 347 11.98 0.86 -2.79
N TRP A 348 11.06 -0.03 -2.39
CA TRP A 348 10.16 0.25 -1.28
C TRP A 348 10.95 0.55 0.00
N PHE A 349 12.06 -0.16 0.28
CA PHE A 349 12.94 0.12 1.41
C PHE A 349 13.30 1.62 1.53
N ALA A 350 13.55 2.28 0.39
CA ALA A 350 13.95 3.68 0.34
C ALA A 350 12.87 4.61 0.90
N VAL A 351 11.59 4.26 0.75
CA VAL A 351 10.47 5.12 1.15
C VAL A 351 10.44 5.37 2.66
N PRO A 352 10.23 4.35 3.52
CA PRO A 352 10.26 4.56 4.96
C PRO A 352 11.66 4.89 5.46
N PHE A 353 12.73 4.32 4.89
CA PHE A 353 14.09 4.58 5.37
C PHE A 353 14.48 6.05 5.20
N SER A 354 14.39 6.59 3.99
CA SER A 354 14.83 7.94 3.69
C SER A 354 13.89 8.99 4.28
N LEU A 355 12.58 8.74 4.25
CA LEU A 355 11.60 9.67 4.80
C LEU A 355 11.66 9.73 6.34
N ALA A 356 11.75 8.59 7.03
CA ALA A 356 11.85 8.58 8.49
C ALA A 356 13.21 9.09 8.98
N THR A 357 14.29 8.77 8.26
CA THR A 357 15.62 9.31 8.54
C THR A 357 15.67 10.82 8.34
N SER A 358 14.86 11.40 7.45
CA SER A 358 14.78 12.85 7.25
C SER A 358 13.77 13.51 8.20
N LEU A 359 12.49 13.22 8.06
CA LEU A 359 11.42 13.89 8.83
C LEU A 359 11.35 13.45 10.29
N GLY A 360 11.61 12.17 10.59
CA GLY A 360 11.56 11.66 11.96
C GLY A 360 12.75 12.14 12.81
N LEU A 361 13.98 12.00 12.30
CA LEU A 361 15.17 12.58 12.96
C LEU A 361 15.16 14.11 12.91
N GLY A 362 14.60 14.70 11.85
CA GLY A 362 14.41 16.14 11.74
C GLY A 362 13.54 16.72 12.86
N ALA A 363 12.49 16.00 13.28
CA ALA A 363 11.67 16.40 14.44
C ALA A 363 12.50 16.54 15.72
N LEU A 364 13.39 15.57 15.95
CA LEU A 364 14.30 15.56 17.10
C LEU A 364 15.37 16.66 16.97
N ALA A 365 15.98 16.81 15.79
CA ALA A 365 17.01 17.81 15.54
C ALA A 365 16.47 19.26 15.56
N LEU A 366 15.17 19.47 15.34
CA LEU A 366 14.50 20.76 15.53
C LEU A 366 13.96 20.95 16.95
N ASP A 367 14.05 19.91 17.78
CA ASP A 367 13.50 19.88 19.13
C ASP A 367 12.02 20.29 19.16
N LEU A 368 11.20 19.68 18.29
CA LEU A 368 9.76 19.98 18.19
C LEU A 368 8.98 19.47 19.42
N PRO A 369 8.07 20.27 20.02
CA PRO A 369 7.26 19.92 21.20
C PRO A 369 6.15 18.90 20.88
N ILE A 370 6.51 17.77 20.28
CA ILE A 370 5.57 16.70 19.92
C ILE A 370 5.32 15.84 21.16
N THR A 371 4.05 15.65 21.50
CA THR A 371 3.61 14.77 22.59
C THR A 371 3.57 13.31 22.14
N ALA A 372 3.67 12.37 23.08
CA ALA A 372 3.54 10.94 22.82
C ALA A 372 2.18 10.58 22.19
N ALA A 373 1.13 11.34 22.52
CA ALA A 373 -0.20 11.18 21.93
C ALA A 373 -0.22 11.62 20.45
N GLU A 374 0.40 12.76 20.12
CA GLU A 374 0.56 13.20 18.72
C GLU A 374 1.44 12.22 17.93
N ALA A 375 2.54 11.77 18.53
CA ALA A 375 3.45 10.80 17.92
C ALA A 375 2.75 9.46 17.66
N ALA A 376 1.96 8.94 18.61
CA ALA A 376 1.18 7.71 18.45
C ALA A 376 0.07 7.81 17.39
N LYS A 377 -0.44 9.01 17.13
CA LYS A 377 -1.35 9.32 16.00
C LYS A 377 -0.62 9.46 14.66
N GLY A 378 0.71 9.36 14.65
CA GLY A 378 1.52 9.48 13.44
C GLY A 378 1.86 10.91 13.04
N LEU A 379 1.75 11.89 13.94
CA LEU A 379 1.88 13.31 13.60
C LEU A 379 3.32 13.84 13.58
N VAL A 380 4.33 12.99 13.78
CA VAL A 380 5.76 13.38 13.72
C VAL A 380 6.15 13.97 12.36
N PRO A 381 5.99 13.26 11.22
CA PRO A 381 6.33 13.84 9.92
C PRO A 381 5.51 15.09 9.57
N PRO A 382 4.18 15.18 9.87
CA PRO A 382 3.41 16.42 9.74
C PRO A 382 3.99 17.61 10.50
N ALA A 383 4.46 17.39 11.72
CA ALA A 383 5.09 18.43 12.53
C ALA A 383 6.38 18.90 11.87
N THR A 384 7.26 17.98 11.47
CA THR A 384 8.54 18.33 10.82
C THR A 384 8.35 19.05 9.49
N ALA A 385 7.44 18.57 8.63
CA ALA A 385 7.15 19.22 7.36
C ALA A 385 6.64 20.66 7.56
N THR A 386 5.78 20.86 8.56
CA THR A 386 5.26 22.18 8.94
C THR A 386 6.36 23.07 9.49
N ALA A 387 7.23 22.56 10.36
CA ALA A 387 8.33 23.32 10.93
C ALA A 387 9.36 23.76 9.88
N LEU A 388 9.59 22.95 8.83
CA LEU A 388 10.58 23.24 7.80
C LEU A 388 10.08 24.15 6.66
N MET A 389 8.80 24.04 6.27
CA MET A 389 8.26 24.77 5.11
C MET A 389 6.97 25.56 5.40
N GLY A 390 6.43 25.51 6.61
CA GLY A 390 5.12 26.08 6.93
C GLY A 390 3.99 25.39 6.15
N LYS A 391 3.02 26.19 5.68
CA LYS A 391 1.81 25.70 4.97
C LYS A 391 2.13 24.83 3.73
N PRO A 392 3.08 25.20 2.84
CA PRO A 392 3.48 24.33 1.73
C PRO A 392 3.91 22.92 2.15
N GLY A 393 4.69 22.79 3.23
CA GLY A 393 5.13 21.48 3.74
C GLY A 393 3.97 20.64 4.23
N SER A 394 3.02 21.26 4.95
CA SER A 394 1.79 20.59 5.38
C SER A 394 0.95 20.11 4.20
N VAL A 395 0.83 20.90 3.12
CA VAL A 395 0.09 20.50 1.90
C VAL A 395 0.78 19.35 1.17
N LEU A 396 2.10 19.40 1.00
CA LEU A 396 2.87 18.32 0.36
C LEU A 396 2.70 17.01 1.12
N LEU A 397 2.82 17.04 2.44
CA LEU A 397 2.69 15.82 3.24
C LEU A 397 1.25 15.31 3.29
N LEU A 398 0.26 16.20 3.40
CA LEU A 398 -1.16 15.83 3.31
C LEU A 398 -1.47 15.15 1.98
N THR A 399 -0.90 15.67 0.88
CA THR A 399 -1.05 15.09 -0.47
C THR A 399 -0.39 13.72 -0.54
N MET A 400 0.87 13.60 -0.11
CA MET A 400 1.61 12.34 -0.07
C MET A 400 0.87 11.26 0.74
N LEU A 401 0.33 11.62 1.89
CA LEU A 401 -0.45 10.70 2.71
C LEU A 401 -1.76 10.30 2.03
N PHE A 402 -2.45 11.25 1.40
CA PHE A 402 -3.66 10.94 0.66
C PHE A 402 -3.36 9.93 -0.47
N MET A 403 -2.28 10.12 -1.24
CA MET A 403 -1.84 9.16 -2.28
C MET A 403 -1.57 7.77 -1.70
N ALA A 404 -0.89 7.70 -0.55
CA ALA A 404 -0.61 6.43 0.14
C ALA A 404 -1.88 5.71 0.56
N VAL A 405 -2.83 6.43 1.17
CA VAL A 405 -4.11 5.87 1.65
C VAL A 405 -5.02 5.46 0.49
N THR A 406 -5.14 6.29 -0.55
CA THR A 406 -5.98 5.96 -1.70
C THR A 406 -5.46 4.77 -2.48
N SER A 407 -4.14 4.65 -2.62
CA SER A 407 -3.53 3.54 -3.37
C SER A 407 -3.70 2.20 -2.65
N ALA A 408 -3.37 2.14 -1.37
CA ALA A 408 -3.55 0.91 -0.60
C ALA A 408 -5.05 0.59 -0.44
N GLY A 409 -5.90 1.59 -0.18
CA GLY A 409 -7.34 1.40 0.01
C GLY A 409 -8.06 0.82 -1.20
N SER A 410 -7.64 1.16 -2.43
CA SER A 410 -8.24 0.55 -3.64
C SER A 410 -7.85 -0.92 -3.79
N ALA A 411 -6.61 -1.27 -3.47
CA ALA A 411 -6.17 -2.66 -3.45
C ALA A 411 -6.99 -3.49 -2.44
N GLU A 412 -7.21 -2.96 -1.23
CA GLU A 412 -8.04 -3.61 -0.21
C GLU A 412 -9.50 -3.80 -0.65
N LEU A 413 -10.10 -2.78 -1.25
CA LEU A 413 -11.48 -2.85 -1.76
C LEU A 413 -11.64 -3.94 -2.81
N VAL A 414 -10.69 -4.02 -3.76
CA VAL A 414 -10.72 -5.08 -4.77
C VAL A 414 -10.43 -6.44 -4.11
N ALA A 415 -9.52 -6.52 -3.13
CA ALA A 415 -9.17 -7.76 -2.46
C ALA A 415 -10.37 -8.40 -1.75
N VAL A 416 -11.10 -7.60 -0.96
CA VAL A 416 -12.32 -8.05 -0.28
C VAL A 416 -13.41 -8.37 -1.28
N SER A 417 -13.58 -7.54 -2.31
CA SER A 417 -14.52 -7.82 -3.39
C SER A 417 -14.27 -9.17 -4.06
N SER A 418 -13.02 -9.51 -4.37
CA SER A 418 -12.67 -10.78 -5.00
C SER A 418 -12.91 -11.97 -4.05
N LEU A 419 -12.57 -11.84 -2.76
CA LEU A 419 -12.90 -12.87 -1.76
C LEU A 419 -14.42 -13.12 -1.68
N PHE A 420 -15.24 -12.07 -1.60
CA PHE A 420 -16.69 -12.25 -1.56
C PHE A 420 -17.26 -12.81 -2.87
N THR A 421 -16.71 -12.42 -4.02
CA THR A 421 -17.27 -12.83 -5.31
C THR A 421 -16.86 -14.24 -5.73
N TYR A 422 -15.58 -14.61 -5.61
CA TYR A 422 -15.09 -15.91 -6.02
C TYR A 422 -15.21 -16.95 -4.89
N ASP A 423 -14.81 -16.59 -3.66
CA ASP A 423 -14.74 -17.55 -2.54
C ASP A 423 -16.07 -17.72 -1.79
N ILE A 424 -16.96 -16.73 -1.82
CA ILE A 424 -18.29 -16.83 -1.17
C ILE A 424 -19.39 -17.02 -2.20
N TYR A 425 -19.60 -16.02 -3.07
CA TYR A 425 -20.74 -15.98 -3.96
C TYR A 425 -20.67 -17.08 -5.02
N ARG A 426 -19.62 -17.13 -5.84
CA ARG A 426 -19.44 -18.18 -6.85
C ARG A 426 -19.30 -19.56 -6.20
N THR A 427 -18.57 -19.68 -5.10
CA THR A 427 -18.29 -21.00 -4.51
C THR A 427 -19.48 -21.63 -3.78
N TYR A 428 -20.26 -20.86 -3.02
CA TYR A 428 -21.30 -21.41 -2.14
C TYR A 428 -22.73 -20.92 -2.45
N VAL A 429 -22.90 -19.77 -3.10
CA VAL A 429 -24.23 -19.19 -3.35
C VAL A 429 -24.71 -19.50 -4.76
N ASN A 430 -23.90 -19.24 -5.78
CA ASN A 430 -24.22 -19.48 -7.19
C ASN A 430 -22.99 -19.95 -8.00
N PRO A 431 -22.74 -21.27 -8.04
CA PRO A 431 -21.65 -21.88 -8.83
C PRO A 431 -21.69 -21.60 -10.33
N GLY A 432 -22.88 -21.33 -10.88
CA GLY A 432 -23.08 -21.01 -12.30
C GLY A 432 -23.08 -19.51 -12.61
N ALA A 433 -22.58 -18.66 -11.71
CA ALA A 433 -22.63 -17.21 -11.88
C ALA A 433 -21.93 -16.74 -13.17
N SER A 434 -22.65 -15.97 -13.98
CA SER A 434 -22.10 -15.33 -15.18
C SER A 434 -21.15 -14.17 -14.85
N GLY A 435 -20.27 -13.80 -15.78
CA GLY A 435 -19.35 -12.66 -15.59
C GLY A 435 -20.06 -11.35 -15.26
N LYS A 436 -21.24 -11.09 -15.82
CA LYS A 436 -22.07 -9.92 -15.50
C LYS A 436 -22.56 -9.92 -14.04
N GLN A 437 -22.97 -11.09 -13.54
CA GLN A 437 -23.40 -11.23 -12.15
C GLN A 437 -22.23 -11.06 -11.19
N ILE A 438 -21.08 -11.64 -11.51
CA ILE A 438 -19.84 -11.47 -10.73
C ILE A 438 -19.48 -10.00 -10.64
N LEU A 439 -19.47 -9.27 -11.75
CA LEU A 439 -19.16 -7.84 -11.76
C LEU A 439 -20.15 -7.01 -10.93
N LEU A 440 -21.44 -7.34 -10.98
CA LEU A 440 -22.46 -6.66 -10.17
C LEU A 440 -22.23 -6.88 -8.68
N VAL A 441 -21.97 -8.14 -8.26
CA VAL A 441 -21.69 -8.47 -6.86
C VAL A 441 -20.39 -7.81 -6.42
N SER A 442 -19.34 -7.81 -7.25
CA SER A 442 -18.07 -7.13 -6.93
C SER A 442 -18.29 -5.66 -6.61
N ARG A 443 -19.03 -4.94 -7.46
CA ARG A 443 -19.33 -3.52 -7.25
C ARG A 443 -20.16 -3.28 -5.99
N ALA A 444 -21.14 -4.13 -5.71
CA ALA A 444 -21.93 -4.04 -4.49
C ALA A 444 -21.08 -4.25 -3.23
N VAL A 445 -20.16 -5.22 -3.25
CA VAL A 445 -19.25 -5.51 -2.12
C VAL A 445 -18.28 -4.35 -1.91
N ILE A 446 -17.70 -3.77 -2.96
CA ILE A 446 -16.80 -2.60 -2.84
C ILE A 446 -17.50 -1.46 -2.10
N LEU A 447 -18.74 -1.15 -2.50
CA LEU A 447 -19.53 -0.10 -1.85
C LEU A 447 -19.85 -0.44 -0.39
N ALA A 448 -20.32 -1.67 -0.13
CA ALA A 448 -20.67 -2.12 1.21
C ALA A 448 -19.46 -2.13 2.16
N PHE A 449 -18.34 -2.69 1.71
CA PHE A 449 -17.11 -2.76 2.49
C PHE A 449 -16.57 -1.35 2.78
N GLY A 450 -16.47 -0.49 1.76
CA GLY A 450 -15.99 0.88 1.94
C GLY A 450 -16.82 1.69 2.94
N CYS A 451 -18.15 1.59 2.88
CA CYS A 451 -19.04 2.22 3.87
C CYS A 451 -18.86 1.63 5.28
N SER A 452 -18.76 0.30 5.39
CA SER A 452 -18.56 -0.39 6.67
C SER A 452 -17.23 -0.01 7.34
N MET A 453 -16.18 0.22 6.54
CA MET A 453 -14.87 0.63 7.04
C MET A 453 -14.87 2.07 7.54
N GLY A 454 -15.65 2.96 6.93
CA GLY A 454 -15.90 4.29 7.47
C GLY A 454 -16.54 4.23 8.87
N VAL A 455 -17.55 3.38 9.06
CA VAL A 455 -18.17 3.13 10.38
C VAL A 455 -17.16 2.56 11.37
N LEU A 456 -16.40 1.54 10.98
CA LEU A 456 -15.39 0.92 11.84
C LEU A 456 -14.31 1.92 12.26
N ALA A 457 -13.84 2.77 11.34
CA ALA A 457 -12.87 3.81 11.64
C ALA A 457 -13.42 4.84 12.65
N VAL A 458 -14.70 5.20 12.57
CA VAL A 458 -15.35 6.05 13.59
C VAL A 458 -15.36 5.37 14.95
N VAL A 459 -15.76 4.08 15.02
CA VAL A 459 -15.76 3.31 16.27
C VAL A 459 -14.36 3.22 16.87
N LEU A 460 -13.34 2.92 16.07
CA LEU A 460 -11.96 2.82 16.53
C LEU A 460 -11.43 4.16 17.06
N ASN A 461 -11.76 5.28 16.38
CA ASN A 461 -11.42 6.62 16.86
C ASN A 461 -12.13 6.95 18.19
N LEU A 462 -13.40 6.60 18.34
CA LEU A 462 -14.17 6.81 19.59
C LEU A 462 -13.59 6.00 20.76
N VAL A 463 -13.15 4.77 20.50
CA VAL A 463 -12.50 3.90 21.50
C VAL A 463 -11.08 4.40 21.84
N GLY A 464 -10.49 5.23 20.99
CA GLY A 464 -9.14 5.78 21.19
C GLY A 464 -8.02 4.87 20.67
N VAL A 465 -8.33 3.95 19.75
CA VAL A 465 -7.32 3.10 19.11
C VAL A 465 -6.47 3.93 18.16
N SER A 466 -5.16 3.95 18.38
CA SER A 466 -4.22 4.67 17.52
C SER A 466 -3.70 3.81 16.37
N LEU A 467 -3.18 4.47 15.33
CA LEU A 467 -2.46 3.82 14.23
C LEU A 467 -1.34 2.93 14.76
N GLY A 468 -0.50 3.45 15.66
CA GLY A 468 0.62 2.70 16.23
C GLY A 468 0.18 1.47 17.02
N TRP A 469 -0.92 1.56 17.78
CA TRP A 469 -1.45 0.42 18.52
C TRP A 469 -1.93 -0.69 17.57
N MET A 470 -2.74 -0.33 16.56
CA MET A 470 -3.28 -1.29 15.60
C MET A 470 -2.15 -1.95 14.80
N TYR A 471 -1.13 -1.17 14.43
CA TYR A 471 0.04 -1.64 13.72
C TYR A 471 0.82 -2.72 14.48
N LEU A 472 0.99 -2.56 15.80
CA LEU A 472 1.69 -3.57 16.61
C LEU A 472 0.80 -4.78 16.94
N ALA A 473 -0.52 -4.59 17.04
CA ALA A 473 -1.48 -5.64 17.37
C ALA A 473 -1.71 -6.63 16.22
N MET A 474 -1.54 -6.21 14.96
CA MET A 474 -1.98 -6.98 13.79
C MET A 474 -1.44 -8.42 13.76
N GLY A 475 -0.15 -8.64 14.05
CA GLY A 475 0.41 -9.98 14.00
C GLY A 475 -0.01 -10.88 15.16
N VAL A 476 -0.48 -10.32 16.29
CA VAL A 476 -1.14 -11.13 17.33
C VAL A 476 -2.39 -11.79 16.73
N LEU A 477 -3.18 -11.01 15.99
CA LEU A 477 -4.48 -11.41 15.48
C LEU A 477 -4.40 -12.32 14.24
N VAL A 478 -3.51 -12.00 13.30
CA VAL A 478 -3.45 -12.70 11.99
C VAL A 478 -2.14 -13.44 11.72
N GLY A 479 -1.11 -13.26 12.55
CA GLY A 479 0.23 -13.81 12.32
C GLY A 479 0.29 -15.34 12.32
N SER A 480 -0.63 -16.02 13.01
CA SER A 480 -0.68 -17.49 13.06
C SER A 480 -0.99 -18.16 11.71
N ALA A 481 -1.61 -17.44 10.77
CA ALA A 481 -1.95 -17.96 9.44
C ALA A 481 -0.77 -17.92 8.44
N VAL A 482 0.29 -17.16 8.75
CA VAL A 482 1.42 -16.91 7.83
C VAL A 482 2.11 -18.20 7.38
N ILE A 483 2.62 -18.97 8.33
CA ILE A 483 3.38 -20.19 8.03
C ILE A 483 2.47 -21.23 7.38
N PRO A 484 1.22 -21.44 7.84
CA PRO A 484 0.26 -22.24 7.11
C PRO A 484 0.05 -21.84 5.65
N ILE A 485 -0.20 -20.56 5.36
CA ILE A 485 -0.35 -20.09 3.97
C ILE A 485 0.95 -20.26 3.17
N ALA A 486 2.12 -20.00 3.75
CA ALA A 486 3.39 -20.22 3.04
C ALA A 486 3.56 -21.70 2.64
N LEU A 487 3.24 -22.63 3.53
CA LEU A 487 3.35 -24.07 3.29
C LEU A 487 2.28 -24.60 2.31
N LEU A 488 1.18 -23.87 2.11
CA LEU A 488 0.14 -24.17 1.09
C LEU A 488 0.73 -24.33 -0.32
N LEU A 489 1.78 -23.59 -0.65
CA LEU A 489 2.45 -23.75 -1.94
C LEU A 489 3.84 -24.34 -1.80
N LEU A 490 4.56 -24.10 -0.70
CA LEU A 490 5.97 -24.48 -0.61
C LEU A 490 6.22 -25.94 -0.25
N TRP A 491 5.28 -26.62 0.41
CA TRP A 491 5.54 -27.96 0.95
C TRP A 491 4.47 -28.97 0.53
N SER A 492 4.86 -30.00 -0.22
CA SER A 492 3.94 -31.05 -0.69
C SER A 492 3.25 -31.78 0.43
N LYS A 493 3.93 -32.03 1.56
CA LYS A 493 3.41 -32.85 2.68
C LYS A 493 2.48 -32.11 3.63
N ALA A 494 2.36 -30.78 3.50
CA ALA A 494 1.56 -29.95 4.41
C ALA A 494 0.08 -30.36 4.39
N ASN A 495 -0.46 -30.70 5.56
CA ASN A 495 -1.80 -31.27 5.68
C ASN A 495 -2.86 -30.24 6.14
N ALA A 496 -4.11 -30.47 5.74
CA ALA A 496 -5.22 -29.57 6.06
C ALA A 496 -5.46 -29.43 7.57
N PHE A 497 -5.39 -30.55 8.31
CA PHE A 497 -5.68 -30.58 9.74
C PHE A 497 -4.70 -29.71 10.54
N GLY A 498 -3.39 -29.88 10.28
CA GLY A 498 -2.34 -29.09 10.90
C GLY A 498 -2.42 -27.62 10.52
N ALA A 499 -2.76 -27.30 9.27
CA ALA A 499 -2.93 -25.92 8.82
C ALA A 499 -4.05 -25.21 9.58
N MET A 500 -5.23 -25.83 9.72
CA MET A 500 -6.36 -25.29 10.48
C MET A 500 -6.04 -25.20 11.98
N LEU A 501 -5.54 -26.28 12.58
CA LEU A 501 -5.26 -26.33 14.00
C LEU A 501 -4.17 -25.32 14.38
N GLY A 502 -3.09 -25.23 13.59
CA GLY A 502 -2.01 -24.26 13.82
C GLY A 502 -2.51 -22.82 13.73
N THR A 503 -3.28 -22.50 12.69
CA THR A 503 -3.82 -21.14 12.51
C THR A 503 -4.69 -20.72 13.70
N ILE A 504 -5.63 -21.58 14.13
CA ILE A 504 -6.55 -21.26 15.22
C ILE A 504 -5.84 -21.25 16.58
N SER A 505 -5.08 -22.30 16.90
CA SER A 505 -4.39 -22.41 18.19
C SER A 505 -3.32 -21.31 18.36
N GLY A 506 -2.59 -20.97 17.30
CA GLY A 506 -1.63 -19.87 17.33
C GLY A 506 -2.28 -18.53 17.66
N CYS A 507 -3.39 -18.18 16.99
CA CYS A 507 -4.11 -16.95 17.26
C CYS A 507 -4.63 -16.90 18.71
N VAL A 508 -5.29 -17.97 19.17
CA VAL A 508 -5.86 -18.05 20.53
C VAL A 508 -4.76 -17.93 21.59
N LEU A 509 -3.66 -18.69 21.46
CA LEU A 509 -2.55 -18.62 22.41
C LEU A 509 -1.82 -17.28 22.34
N GLY A 510 -1.68 -16.70 21.14
CA GLY A 510 -1.10 -15.37 20.94
C GLY A 510 -1.87 -14.29 21.69
N VAL A 511 -3.21 -14.29 21.57
CA VAL A 511 -4.09 -13.37 22.30
C VAL A 511 -4.02 -13.60 23.81
N ILE A 512 -4.04 -14.85 24.28
CA ILE A 512 -3.93 -15.17 25.71
C ILE A 512 -2.60 -14.63 26.27
N VAL A 513 -1.48 -14.88 25.60
CA VAL A 513 -0.16 -14.43 26.05
C VAL A 513 -0.07 -12.91 26.01
N TRP A 514 -0.56 -12.27 24.95
CA TRP A 514 -0.59 -10.81 24.85
C TRP A 514 -1.29 -10.15 26.04
N LEU A 515 -2.50 -10.60 26.36
CA LEU A 515 -3.29 -10.04 27.46
C LEU A 515 -2.70 -10.41 28.84
N THR A 516 -2.15 -11.63 28.97
CA THR A 516 -1.52 -12.09 30.21
C THR A 516 -0.27 -11.28 30.53
N VAL A 517 0.60 -11.05 29.55
CA VAL A 517 1.82 -10.24 29.74
C VAL A 517 1.45 -8.80 30.08
N ALA A 518 0.41 -8.23 29.46
CA ALA A 518 -0.08 -6.90 29.83
C ALA A 518 -0.54 -6.86 31.30
N LYS A 519 -1.32 -7.86 31.75
CA LYS A 519 -1.80 -7.95 33.13
C LYS A 519 -0.66 -8.16 34.14
N VAL A 520 0.30 -9.04 33.84
CA VAL A 520 1.39 -9.41 34.76
C VAL A 520 2.41 -8.28 34.91
N GLN A 521 2.80 -7.61 33.82
CA GLN A 521 3.81 -6.56 33.89
C GLN A 521 3.27 -5.21 34.36
N TYR A 522 2.01 -4.89 34.02
CA TYR A 522 1.45 -3.56 34.27
C TYR A 522 0.23 -3.55 35.20
N GLY A 523 -0.17 -4.71 35.73
CA GLY A 523 -1.24 -4.86 36.73
C GLY A 523 -2.67 -4.68 36.20
N ARG A 524 -2.86 -4.24 34.95
CA ARG A 524 -4.17 -3.99 34.32
C ARG A 524 -4.14 -4.30 32.82
N VAL A 525 -5.32 -4.47 32.24
CA VAL A 525 -5.51 -4.70 30.79
C VAL A 525 -6.37 -3.55 30.25
N ASN A 526 -5.76 -2.70 29.42
CA ASN A 526 -6.39 -1.58 28.73
C ASN A 526 -5.55 -1.20 27.49
N LEU A 527 -6.00 -0.25 26.66
CA LEU A 527 -5.31 0.15 25.43
C LEU A 527 -3.85 0.57 25.64
N ASP A 528 -3.55 1.29 26.73
CA ASP A 528 -2.19 1.71 27.05
C ASP A 528 -1.27 0.52 27.34
N THR A 529 -1.71 -0.39 28.21
CA THR A 529 -0.92 -1.57 28.62
C THR A 529 -0.77 -2.60 27.51
N THR A 530 -1.83 -2.87 26.75
CA THR A 530 -1.77 -3.80 25.61
C THR A 530 -0.95 -3.24 24.45
N GLY A 531 -0.88 -1.90 24.33
CA GLY A 531 -0.08 -1.19 23.34
C GLY A 531 1.42 -1.14 23.61
N ARG A 532 1.88 -1.63 24.77
CA ARG A 532 3.31 -1.64 25.10
C ARG A 532 4.06 -2.71 24.32
N ASN A 533 5.34 -2.47 24.07
CA ASN A 533 6.19 -3.34 23.26
C ASN A 533 6.29 -4.77 23.82
N ALA A 534 6.37 -4.96 25.14
CA ALA A 534 6.57 -6.30 25.72
C ALA A 534 5.35 -7.23 25.53
N PRO A 535 4.11 -6.81 25.85
CA PRO A 535 2.90 -7.57 25.49
C PRO A 535 2.81 -7.85 23.99
N MET A 536 3.04 -6.82 23.15
CA MET A 536 2.96 -6.95 21.69
C MET A 536 3.98 -7.97 21.17
N LEU A 537 5.23 -7.91 21.62
CA LEU A 537 6.29 -8.85 21.27
C LEU A 537 5.89 -10.29 21.61
N ALA A 538 5.44 -10.52 22.84
CA ALA A 538 5.09 -11.85 23.30
C ALA A 538 3.91 -12.43 22.51
N GLY A 539 2.84 -11.65 22.31
CA GLY A 539 1.68 -12.07 21.54
C GLY A 539 1.99 -12.38 20.07
N ASN A 540 2.75 -11.50 19.41
CA ASN A 540 3.13 -11.67 18.00
C ASN A 540 3.99 -12.94 17.81
N LEU A 541 5.01 -13.13 18.66
CA LEU A 541 5.89 -14.30 18.57
C LEU A 541 5.12 -15.60 18.82
N VAL A 542 4.28 -15.65 19.86
CA VAL A 542 3.48 -16.85 20.14
C VAL A 542 2.52 -17.16 19.00
N SER A 543 1.85 -16.14 18.43
CA SER A 543 0.91 -16.32 17.34
C SER A 543 1.55 -17.00 16.13
N ILE A 544 2.65 -16.45 15.61
CA ILE A 544 3.32 -16.99 14.43
C ILE A 544 4.04 -18.32 14.70
N LEU A 545 4.76 -18.44 15.83
CA LEU A 545 5.61 -19.60 16.10
C LEU A 545 4.78 -20.83 16.45
N VAL A 546 3.73 -20.68 17.25
CA VAL A 546 2.81 -21.79 17.54
C VAL A 546 2.09 -22.21 16.26
N GLY A 547 1.60 -21.25 15.47
CA GLY A 547 0.90 -21.57 14.22
C GLY A 547 1.76 -22.38 13.26
N GLY A 548 3.03 -22.01 13.11
CA GLY A 548 3.98 -22.76 12.31
C GLY A 548 4.37 -24.10 12.91
N ALA A 549 4.67 -24.16 14.22
CA ALA A 549 5.09 -25.38 14.89
C ALA A 549 4.00 -26.46 14.84
N VAL A 550 2.76 -26.10 15.18
CA VAL A 550 1.62 -27.03 15.15
C VAL A 550 1.38 -27.54 13.73
N HIS A 551 1.37 -26.66 12.73
CA HIS A 551 1.18 -27.09 11.34
C HIS A 551 2.33 -28.00 10.87
N GLY A 552 3.57 -27.63 11.19
CA GLY A 552 4.77 -28.41 10.88
C GLY A 552 4.71 -29.82 11.47
N VAL A 553 4.50 -29.91 12.79
CA VAL A 553 4.43 -31.20 13.51
C VAL A 553 3.29 -32.06 12.99
N CYS A 554 2.07 -31.52 12.86
CA CYS A 554 0.93 -32.28 12.33
C CYS A 554 1.19 -32.78 10.90
N SER A 555 1.88 -32.01 10.06
CA SER A 555 2.22 -32.41 8.69
C SER A 555 3.34 -33.45 8.62
N LEU A 556 4.24 -33.49 9.62
CA LEU A 556 5.23 -34.56 9.74
C LEU A 556 4.60 -35.86 10.26
N VAL A 557 3.63 -35.76 11.18
CA VAL A 557 2.92 -36.91 11.75
C VAL A 557 1.95 -37.53 10.73
N SER A 558 1.22 -36.71 9.97
CA SER A 558 0.22 -37.16 9.00
C SER A 558 0.42 -36.45 7.65
N PRO A 559 1.48 -36.77 6.89
CA PRO A 559 1.81 -36.08 5.65
C PRO A 559 0.76 -36.28 4.56
N GLN A 560 0.32 -35.20 3.93
CA GLN A 560 -0.60 -35.24 2.79
C GLN A 560 0.22 -35.00 1.51
N ASN A 561 0.80 -36.03 0.88
CA ASN A 561 1.64 -35.89 -0.32
C ASN A 561 0.84 -35.35 -1.53
N TYR A 562 0.76 -34.03 -1.65
CA TYR A 562 -0.08 -33.35 -2.63
C TYR A 562 0.64 -33.12 -3.98
N ASP A 563 -0.08 -33.27 -5.09
CA ASP A 563 0.43 -33.19 -6.47
C ASP A 563 0.05 -31.90 -7.22
N TRP A 564 -0.73 -31.02 -6.59
CA TRP A 564 -1.23 -29.75 -7.13
C TRP A 564 -2.14 -29.85 -8.36
N GLU A 565 -2.65 -31.03 -8.70
CA GLU A 565 -3.50 -31.20 -9.89
C GLU A 565 -4.82 -30.43 -9.77
N SER A 566 -5.49 -30.50 -8.62
CA SER A 566 -6.74 -29.76 -8.38
C SER A 566 -6.55 -28.23 -8.39
N CYS A 567 -5.37 -27.72 -8.01
CA CYS A 567 -5.07 -26.29 -8.12
C CYS A 567 -4.94 -25.84 -9.58
N ARG A 568 -4.40 -26.69 -10.46
CA ARG A 568 -4.30 -26.41 -11.90
C ARG A 568 -5.66 -26.47 -12.62
N ARG A 569 -6.61 -27.23 -12.06
CA ARG A 569 -8.00 -27.35 -12.55
C ARG A 569 -8.92 -26.19 -12.16
N ILE A 570 -8.44 -25.16 -11.45
CA ILE A 570 -9.23 -23.95 -11.18
C ILE A 570 -9.61 -23.31 -12.53
N THR A 571 -10.89 -22.99 -12.71
CA THR A 571 -11.44 -22.49 -13.98
C THR A 571 -11.70 -20.99 -13.94
N THR A 572 -11.29 -20.30 -15.01
CA THR A 572 -11.69 -18.93 -15.27
C THR A 572 -13.17 -18.88 -15.66
N VAL A 573 -13.84 -17.76 -15.36
CA VAL A 573 -15.26 -17.56 -15.68
C VAL A 573 -15.42 -17.33 -17.18
N GLU A 574 -14.49 -16.58 -17.76
CA GLU A 574 -14.43 -16.26 -19.19
C GLU A 574 -13.07 -16.70 -19.73
N SER A 575 -13.02 -17.15 -21.00
CA SER A 575 -11.76 -17.56 -21.63
C SER A 575 -10.91 -16.31 -21.89
N VAL A 576 -9.78 -16.19 -21.20
CA VAL A 576 -8.75 -15.20 -21.54
C VAL A 576 -7.94 -15.76 -22.71
N ALA A 577 -7.50 -14.92 -23.64
CA ALA A 577 -6.58 -15.34 -24.71
C ALA A 577 -5.41 -16.10 -24.08
N ALA A 578 -5.07 -17.28 -24.64
CA ALA A 578 -3.98 -18.09 -24.13
C ALA A 578 -2.73 -17.23 -23.96
N GLU A 579 -2.17 -17.20 -22.75
CA GLU A 579 -0.83 -16.64 -22.53
C GLU A 579 0.14 -17.38 -23.45
N ASP A 580 1.19 -16.70 -23.89
CA ASP A 580 2.24 -17.28 -24.72
C ASP A 580 2.77 -18.54 -24.01
N ASP A 581 2.45 -19.72 -24.54
CA ASP A 581 2.62 -21.04 -23.89
C ASP A 581 4.10 -21.26 -23.47
N ASP A 582 4.99 -20.53 -24.13
CA ASP A 582 6.42 -20.49 -23.92
C ASP A 582 6.82 -19.84 -22.57
N GLU A 583 6.07 -18.88 -22.02
CA GLU A 583 6.37 -18.25 -20.71
C GLU A 583 5.94 -19.12 -19.53
N LEU A 584 4.90 -19.94 -19.70
CA LEU A 584 4.39 -20.84 -18.67
C LEU A 584 5.17 -22.15 -18.55
N GLN A 585 6.18 -22.37 -19.41
CA GLN A 585 7.05 -23.53 -19.35
C GLN A 585 7.68 -23.71 -17.95
N GLU A 586 7.49 -24.91 -17.39
CA GLU A 586 7.98 -25.27 -16.05
C GLU A 586 9.48 -24.97 -15.87
N ALA A 587 10.29 -25.17 -16.91
CA ALA A 587 11.72 -24.89 -16.90
C ALA A 587 12.05 -23.40 -16.63
N LYS A 588 11.34 -22.47 -17.30
CA LYS A 588 11.52 -21.03 -17.12
C LYS A 588 11.04 -20.58 -15.74
N LEU A 589 9.89 -21.09 -15.29
CA LEU A 589 9.36 -20.81 -13.94
C LEU A 589 10.28 -21.34 -12.83
N MET A 590 10.87 -22.53 -13.01
CA MET A 590 11.84 -23.10 -12.06
C MET A 590 13.17 -22.35 -12.05
N HIS A 591 13.60 -21.78 -13.17
CA HIS A 591 14.73 -20.86 -13.21
C HIS A 591 14.42 -19.56 -12.46
N ALA A 592 13.28 -18.93 -12.75
CA ALA A 592 12.81 -17.72 -12.08
C ALA A 592 12.69 -17.92 -10.56
N LYS A 593 12.15 -19.07 -10.12
CA LYS A 593 12.11 -19.46 -8.70
C LYS A 593 13.50 -19.52 -8.08
N ARG A 594 14.43 -20.27 -8.68
CA ARG A 594 15.80 -20.41 -8.14
C ARG A 594 16.48 -19.04 -8.03
N TRP A 595 16.24 -18.16 -9.00
CA TRP A 595 16.75 -16.81 -9.01
C TRP A 595 16.18 -15.95 -7.87
N ILE A 596 14.84 -15.90 -7.70
CA ILE A 596 14.20 -15.08 -6.66
C ILE A 596 14.51 -15.59 -5.26
N VAL A 597 14.59 -16.90 -5.07
CA VAL A 597 15.00 -17.50 -3.78
C VAL A 597 16.44 -17.10 -3.45
N LYS A 598 17.37 -17.23 -4.42
CA LYS A 598 18.77 -16.88 -4.21
C LYS A 598 18.92 -15.40 -3.83
N TRP A 599 18.40 -14.50 -4.66
CA TRP A 599 18.58 -13.06 -4.43
C TRP A 599 17.73 -12.54 -3.28
N GLY A 600 16.49 -13.02 -3.11
CA GLY A 600 15.65 -12.68 -1.98
C GLY A 600 16.30 -13.05 -0.64
N LEU A 601 16.92 -14.23 -0.53
CA LEU A 601 17.67 -14.63 0.65
C LEU A 601 18.93 -13.78 0.85
N VAL A 602 19.72 -13.55 -0.21
CA VAL A 602 20.93 -12.72 -0.14
C VAL A 602 20.61 -11.32 0.37
N PHE A 603 19.62 -10.64 -0.20
CA PHE A 603 19.24 -9.30 0.24
C PHE A 603 18.65 -9.30 1.64
N THR A 604 17.87 -10.34 2.01
CA THR A 604 17.38 -10.50 3.39
C THR A 604 18.52 -10.60 4.39
N VAL A 605 19.53 -11.44 4.12
CA VAL A 605 20.72 -11.58 4.99
C VAL A 605 21.52 -10.28 5.03
N VAL A 606 21.72 -9.62 3.89
CA VAL A 606 22.47 -8.35 3.82
C VAL A 606 21.77 -7.26 4.63
N ILE A 607 20.46 -7.09 4.46
CA ILE A 607 19.70 -5.99 5.07
C ILE A 607 19.41 -6.27 6.55
N VAL A 608 19.02 -7.49 6.95
CA VAL A 608 18.59 -7.77 8.33
C VAL A 608 19.73 -8.20 9.25
N VAL A 609 20.74 -8.87 8.70
CA VAL A 609 21.81 -9.47 9.52
C VAL A 609 23.11 -8.70 9.34
N LEU A 610 23.61 -8.60 8.10
CA LEU A 610 24.93 -8.04 7.85
C LEU A 610 25.01 -6.56 8.17
N TRP A 611 24.06 -5.74 7.71
CA TRP A 611 24.10 -4.30 7.97
C TRP A 611 24.00 -3.97 9.47
N PRO A 612 23.05 -4.51 10.25
CA PRO A 612 23.05 -4.32 11.71
C PRO A 612 24.35 -4.80 12.35
N ALA A 613 24.86 -5.98 11.99
CA ALA A 613 26.11 -6.49 12.54
C ALA A 613 27.30 -5.56 12.26
N LEU A 614 27.40 -5.03 11.04
CA LEU A 614 28.43 -4.06 10.66
C LEU A 614 28.28 -2.69 11.36
N SER A 615 27.07 -2.37 11.84
CA SER A 615 26.81 -1.15 12.60
C SER A 615 27.11 -1.29 14.10
N VAL A 616 27.24 -2.50 14.64
CA VAL A 616 27.55 -2.73 16.07
C VAL A 616 28.91 -2.14 16.48
N PRO A 617 30.03 -2.35 15.75
CA PRO A 617 31.32 -1.77 16.09
C PRO A 617 31.33 -0.24 16.06
N ALA A 618 30.43 0.38 15.29
CA ALA A 618 30.31 1.83 15.23
C ALA A 618 29.81 2.43 16.55
N GLY A 619 29.15 1.65 17.42
CA GLY A 619 28.66 2.10 18.72
C GLY A 619 27.78 3.35 18.61
N ARG A 620 28.30 4.50 19.06
CA ARG A 620 27.71 5.82 18.77
C ARG A 620 28.32 6.32 17.46
N PHE A 621 27.48 6.58 16.46
CA PHE A 621 27.94 7.02 15.15
C PHE A 621 28.78 8.29 15.27
N SER A 622 29.90 8.31 14.55
CA SER A 622 30.67 9.52 14.31
C SER A 622 29.95 10.40 13.27
N LEU A 623 30.37 11.67 13.17
CA LEU A 623 29.88 12.56 12.12
C LEU A 623 30.06 11.95 10.72
N GLY A 624 31.22 11.32 10.46
CA GLY A 624 31.48 10.64 9.18
C GLY A 624 30.52 9.49 8.92
N TYR A 625 30.25 8.65 9.93
CA TYR A 625 29.32 7.53 9.80
C TYR A 625 27.87 8.02 9.58
N PHE A 626 27.44 9.05 10.32
CA PHE A 626 26.11 9.63 10.11
C PHE A 626 25.99 10.35 8.76
N THR A 627 27.06 10.98 8.28
CA THR A 627 27.09 11.57 6.93
C THR A 627 26.94 10.49 5.86
N LEU A 628 27.61 9.34 6.02
CA LEU A 628 27.40 8.17 5.17
C LEU A 628 25.95 7.68 5.24
N TRP A 629 25.35 7.60 6.44
CA TRP A 629 23.95 7.22 6.62
C TRP A 629 23.00 8.15 5.84
N ALA A 630 23.18 9.46 5.98
CA ALA A 630 22.39 10.46 5.24
C ALA A 630 22.63 10.36 3.73
N ALA A 631 23.87 10.15 3.28
CA ALA A 631 24.20 9.96 1.88
C ALA A 631 23.52 8.71 1.29
N ILE A 632 23.49 7.61 2.04
CA ILE A 632 22.76 6.40 1.65
C ILE A 632 21.25 6.69 1.54
N ALA A 633 20.67 7.41 2.51
CA ALA A 633 19.26 7.79 2.46
C ALA A 633 18.93 8.66 1.21
N ILE A 634 19.77 9.65 0.89
CA ILE A 634 19.62 10.49 -0.32
C ILE A 634 19.77 9.65 -1.59
N ALA A 635 20.85 8.88 -1.70
CA ALA A 635 21.17 8.11 -2.90
C ALA A 635 20.09 7.04 -3.17
N TRP A 636 19.68 6.28 -2.15
CA TRP A 636 18.68 5.23 -2.30
C TRP A 636 17.31 5.81 -2.61
N GLY A 637 16.93 6.91 -1.95
CA GLY A 637 15.69 7.65 -2.24
C GLY A 637 15.66 8.16 -3.68
N THR A 638 16.78 8.71 -4.16
CA THR A 638 16.92 9.25 -5.53
C THR A 638 16.88 8.17 -6.59
N VAL A 639 17.69 7.11 -6.42
CA VAL A 639 17.73 5.97 -7.36
C VAL A 639 16.39 5.25 -7.37
N GLY A 640 15.79 5.01 -6.21
CA GLY A 640 14.47 4.40 -6.10
C GLY A 640 13.39 5.22 -6.81
N SER A 641 13.39 6.54 -6.60
CA SER A 641 12.47 7.45 -7.29
C SER A 641 12.66 7.43 -8.80
N ALA A 642 13.91 7.47 -9.29
CA ALA A 642 14.20 7.42 -10.72
C ALA A 642 13.72 6.10 -11.35
N VAL A 643 13.94 4.97 -10.68
CA VAL A 643 13.47 3.65 -11.14
C VAL A 643 11.94 3.62 -11.24
N ILE A 644 11.23 4.06 -10.21
CA ILE A 644 9.76 3.94 -10.15
C ILE A 644 9.06 4.93 -11.07
N ILE A 645 9.65 6.10 -11.30
CA ILE A 645 9.10 7.13 -12.19
C ILE A 645 9.44 6.83 -13.65
N LEU A 646 10.67 6.46 -13.98
CA LEU A 646 11.12 6.38 -15.37
C LEU A 646 10.89 4.99 -16.00
N MET A 647 11.13 3.91 -15.26
CA MET A 647 11.10 2.55 -15.83
C MET A 647 9.72 2.16 -16.40
N PRO A 648 8.57 2.41 -15.71
CA PRO A 648 7.27 2.06 -16.26
C PRO A 648 6.92 2.85 -17.53
N LEU A 649 7.38 4.09 -17.65
CA LEU A 649 7.20 4.94 -18.84
C LEU A 649 7.97 4.38 -20.03
N VAL A 650 9.24 3.99 -19.81
CA VAL A 650 10.08 3.38 -20.86
C VAL A 650 9.49 2.06 -21.32
N GLU A 651 9.05 1.19 -20.40
CA GLU A 651 8.45 -0.11 -20.74
C GLU A 651 7.12 0.01 -21.49
N SER A 652 6.38 1.11 -21.28
CA SER A 652 5.06 1.36 -21.87
C SER A 652 5.11 2.30 -23.07
N TRP A 653 6.31 2.74 -23.49
CA TRP A 653 6.47 3.79 -24.49
C TRP A 653 5.80 3.46 -25.82
N ASP A 654 5.89 2.22 -26.30
CA ASP A 654 5.25 1.78 -27.55
C ASP A 654 3.72 1.86 -27.47
N THR A 655 3.14 1.55 -26.31
CA THR A 655 1.70 1.67 -26.10
C THR A 655 1.28 3.14 -26.00
N ILE A 656 2.07 3.95 -25.30
CA ILE A 656 1.84 5.39 -25.16
C ILE A 656 1.94 6.08 -26.53
N SER A 657 2.95 5.76 -27.33
CA SER A 657 3.16 6.33 -28.66
C SER A 657 2.02 5.95 -29.61
N MET A 658 1.54 4.71 -29.56
CA MET A 658 0.39 4.26 -30.34
C MET A 658 -0.91 4.99 -29.95
N VAL A 659 -1.16 5.21 -28.65
CA VAL A 659 -2.32 6.00 -28.19
C VAL A 659 -2.19 7.45 -28.64
N CYS A 660 -1.02 8.08 -28.46
CA CYS A 660 -0.78 9.45 -28.89
C CYS A 660 -0.93 9.62 -30.41
N ALA A 661 -0.37 8.70 -31.20
CA ALA A 661 -0.53 8.69 -32.65
C ALA A 661 -2.01 8.52 -33.04
N GLY A 662 -2.72 7.58 -32.42
CA GLY A 662 -4.15 7.36 -32.67
C GLY A 662 -5.03 8.56 -32.31
N MET A 663 -4.70 9.29 -31.24
CA MET A 663 -5.36 10.55 -30.87
C MET A 663 -5.10 11.68 -31.88
N LEU A 664 -3.91 11.69 -32.51
CA LEU A 664 -3.49 12.75 -33.43
C LEU A 664 -3.91 12.48 -34.89
N THR A 665 -3.94 11.23 -35.35
CA THR A 665 -4.16 10.93 -36.77
C THR A 665 -5.51 10.32 -37.12
N ASN A 666 -6.34 9.85 -36.18
CA ASN A 666 -7.61 9.14 -36.45
C ASN A 666 -7.50 7.90 -37.40
N ASP A 667 -6.37 7.64 -38.04
CA ASP A 667 -6.18 6.60 -39.07
C ASP A 667 -6.45 5.19 -38.53
N ILE A 668 -6.09 4.92 -37.28
CA ILE A 668 -6.33 3.63 -36.62
C ILE A 668 -7.83 3.38 -36.43
N VAL A 669 -8.62 4.45 -36.26
CA VAL A 669 -10.08 4.37 -36.19
C VAL A 669 -10.64 3.98 -37.54
N TYR A 670 -10.17 4.64 -38.61
CA TYR A 670 -10.58 4.34 -39.98
C TYR A 670 -10.19 2.91 -40.38
N GLN A 671 -8.97 2.46 -40.07
CA GLN A 671 -8.54 1.08 -40.33
C GLN A 671 -9.40 0.04 -39.60
N ARG A 672 -9.81 0.29 -38.35
CA ARG A 672 -10.76 -0.61 -37.65
C ARG A 672 -12.16 -0.54 -38.23
N LEU A 673 -12.61 0.64 -38.67
CA LEU A 673 -13.89 0.79 -39.37
C LEU A 673 -13.88 -0.01 -40.68
N ASP A 674 -12.76 0.00 -41.39
CA ASP A 674 -12.55 -0.75 -42.63
C ASP A 674 -12.50 -2.26 -42.38
N ASP A 675 -11.82 -2.75 -41.32
CA ASP A 675 -11.83 -4.18 -40.95
C ASP A 675 -13.25 -4.64 -40.55
N VAL A 676 -13.99 -3.83 -39.80
CA VAL A 676 -15.39 -4.12 -39.45
C VAL A 676 -16.27 -4.12 -40.70
N ASN A 677 -16.10 -3.17 -41.61
CA ASN A 677 -16.82 -3.13 -42.89
C ASN A 677 -16.49 -4.35 -43.76
N LEU A 678 -15.23 -4.79 -43.78
CA LEU A 678 -14.79 -6.01 -44.49
C LEU A 678 -15.44 -7.26 -43.90
N ARG A 679 -15.48 -7.39 -42.57
CA ARG A 679 -16.16 -8.50 -41.89
C ARG A 679 -17.67 -8.47 -42.12
N LEU A 680 -18.29 -7.29 -42.08
CA LEU A 680 -19.71 -7.13 -42.39
C LEU A 680 -20.00 -7.56 -43.83
N ARG A 681 -19.18 -7.14 -44.80
CA ARG A 681 -19.29 -7.57 -46.19
C ARG A 681 -19.09 -9.08 -46.36
N ALA A 682 -18.14 -9.67 -45.65
CA ALA A 682 -17.93 -11.13 -45.67
C ALA A 682 -19.13 -11.90 -45.09
N ILE A 683 -19.74 -11.39 -44.01
CA ILE A 683 -20.95 -11.96 -43.39
C ILE A 683 -22.17 -11.78 -44.32
N MET A 684 -22.31 -10.61 -44.96
CA MET A 684 -23.36 -10.36 -45.95
C MET A 684 -23.23 -11.29 -47.16
N GLY A 685 -22.01 -11.48 -47.68
CA GLY A 685 -21.75 -12.40 -48.79
C GLY A 685 -21.97 -13.87 -48.44
N ALA A 686 -21.87 -14.25 -47.16
CA ALA A 686 -22.18 -15.60 -46.66
C ALA A 686 -23.69 -15.82 -46.42
N MET A 687 -24.53 -14.79 -46.52
CA MET A 687 -25.98 -14.83 -46.29
C MET A 687 -26.75 -14.12 -47.43
N PRO A 688 -27.01 -14.80 -48.56
CA PRO A 688 -27.65 -14.19 -49.73
C PRO A 688 -29.06 -13.61 -49.46
N GLU A 689 -29.74 -14.06 -48.40
CA GLU A 689 -31.03 -13.50 -47.96
C GLU A 689 -30.90 -12.17 -47.20
N ALA A 690 -29.79 -11.97 -46.47
CA ALA A 690 -29.54 -10.72 -45.72
C ALA A 690 -29.16 -9.57 -46.66
N GLU A 691 -28.41 -9.87 -47.72
CA GLU A 691 -28.01 -8.91 -48.74
C GLU A 691 -29.21 -8.36 -49.53
N LYS A 692 -30.18 -9.22 -49.88
CA LYS A 692 -31.45 -8.78 -50.48
C LYS A 692 -32.25 -7.87 -49.57
N ARG A 693 -32.27 -8.14 -48.25
CA ARG A 693 -32.99 -7.34 -47.26
C ARG A 693 -32.33 -5.97 -47.03
N TYR A 694 -31.01 -5.92 -47.05
CA TYR A 694 -30.22 -4.69 -46.95
C TYR A 694 -30.40 -3.79 -48.18
N GLN A 695 -30.38 -4.36 -49.39
CA GLN A 695 -30.66 -3.62 -50.63
C GLN A 695 -32.12 -3.11 -50.70
N GLN A 696 -33.08 -3.86 -50.14
CA GLN A 696 -34.47 -3.41 -50.03
C GLN A 696 -34.64 -2.22 -49.05
N LEU A 697 -33.83 -2.17 -47.98
CA LEU A 697 -33.83 -1.03 -47.05
C LEU A 697 -33.21 0.21 -47.68
N GLN A 698 -32.09 0.07 -48.41
CA GLN A 698 -31.48 1.20 -49.13
C GLN A 698 -32.40 1.79 -50.22
N ARG A 699 -33.16 0.95 -50.94
CA ARG A 699 -34.17 1.45 -51.89
C ARG A 699 -35.34 2.17 -51.22
N LYS A 700 -35.68 1.84 -49.98
CA LYS A 700 -36.72 2.54 -49.22
C LYS A 700 -36.25 3.94 -48.82
N ASP A 701 -35.00 4.06 -48.39
CA ASP A 701 -34.41 5.35 -47.99
C ASP A 701 -34.18 6.29 -49.19
N GLU A 702 -33.89 5.76 -50.40
CA GLU A 702 -33.81 6.58 -51.62
C GLU A 702 -35.18 7.08 -52.11
N VAL A 703 -36.26 6.32 -51.91
CA VAL A 703 -37.63 6.71 -52.33
C VAL A 703 -38.24 7.74 -51.39
N GLU A 704 -37.83 7.80 -50.12
CA GLU A 704 -38.28 8.83 -49.16
C GLU A 704 -37.56 10.19 -49.34
N MET A 705 -36.44 10.25 -50.08
CA MET A 705 -35.64 11.48 -50.27
C MET A 705 -36.05 12.37 -51.46
N HIS A 706 -37.06 12.01 -52.25
CA HIS A 706 -37.67 12.92 -53.23
C HIS A 706 -39.10 13.31 -52.81
N PRO A 707 -39.30 14.46 -52.13
CA PRO A 707 -40.63 14.93 -51.78
C PRO A 707 -41.34 15.52 -53.01
N ALA A 708 -42.57 15.07 -53.22
CA ALA A 708 -43.52 15.63 -54.15
C ALA A 708 -43.92 17.07 -53.77
N GLY A 709 -44.06 17.93 -54.78
CA GLY A 709 -44.68 19.27 -54.73
C GLY A 709 -43.92 20.23 -55.64
N THR A 710 -44.38 20.53 -56.85
CA THR A 710 -45.47 21.49 -57.10
C THR A 710 -46.38 21.13 -58.30
N HIS A 711 -47.69 21.38 -58.15
CA HIS A 711 -48.81 21.33 -59.12
C HIS A 711 -48.71 22.38 -60.28
N PRO A 712 -49.71 22.52 -61.19
CA PRO A 712 -50.12 21.63 -62.30
C PRO A 712 -50.26 22.43 -63.64
N ALA A 713 -50.91 21.83 -64.65
CA ALA A 713 -51.32 22.34 -65.98
C ALA A 713 -50.34 22.01 -67.12
N ASP A 714 -50.74 21.75 -68.36
CA ASP A 714 -51.98 21.33 -69.03
C ASP A 714 -51.51 21.03 -70.46
N ASP A 715 -52.16 20.06 -71.09
CA ASP A 715 -52.22 19.76 -72.53
C ASP A 715 -51.00 19.78 -73.48
N SER A 716 -51.06 18.75 -74.33
CA SER A 716 -50.75 18.74 -75.76
C SER A 716 -49.33 18.45 -76.26
N ASP A 717 -49.26 17.26 -76.87
CA ASP A 717 -48.81 17.00 -78.23
C ASP A 717 -47.35 16.62 -78.56
N HIS A 718 -47.33 15.54 -79.36
CA HIS A 718 -46.39 15.16 -80.41
C HIS A 718 -45.05 14.48 -80.07
N LEU A 719 -45.06 13.18 -80.34
CA LEU A 719 -44.30 12.51 -81.42
C LEU A 719 -42.77 12.75 -81.54
N LEU A 720 -42.09 11.59 -81.49
CA LEU A 720 -41.01 11.11 -82.37
C LEU A 720 -39.54 11.53 -82.11
N GLU A 721 -38.72 10.46 -82.10
CA GLU A 721 -37.31 10.33 -82.53
C GLU A 721 -36.27 11.12 -81.71
N ASN A 722 -35.18 10.55 -81.18
CA ASN A 722 -34.37 9.37 -81.51
C ASN A 722 -33.71 8.81 -80.23
#